data_AF-A0A292YXU6-F1
#
_entry.id   AF-A0A292YXU6-F1
#
_cell.length_a   1.000
_cell.length_b   1.000
_cell.length_c   1.000
_cell.angle_alpha   90.00
_cell.angle_beta   90.00
_cell.angle_gamma   90.00
#
_symmetry.space_group_name_H-M   'P 1'
#
loop_
_entity.id
_entity.type
_entity.pdbx_description
1 polymer ?
#
loop_
_entity_poly.entity_id
_entity_poly.type
_entity_poly.pdbx_seq_one_letter_code
_entity_poly.pdbx_strand_id
1 'polypeptide(L)'
;MTDAEPSAVAEAGAPEPVEPPPSAPRPATGNPDHPAAHGGGLAGLALGALGIVFGDIGTSPLYAMQTVFSIDDGAVKPTPSDVYGIVSLIFWSVTIVVTIKYVSFILRADNDGEGGIMALAALVREATKSHPRRAALALMFGVLGASLFYGDSLITPAISVLSAVEGLELAEPRLADLVLPIGIGILALLFLAQRFGTHRVGRLFGPIMMLWFAALAVLGVPHIATHPTVLAGLSPTYIVSFVVDHPFTAFIAMGAVVLSITGAEALYADMGHFGKRPIRVSWFVIVWPALVLNYLGQAALILDDPKAVDNPFYLLAPDWARWPLVVLATFATVIASQAVISGAFSVSRQAVRLGYLPHLTVRHTSTHESGQIYVPAVNWLLFAGVLVLMVAFTSSDKLATAYGLAVTGTLMLTTTLFLMYAHTKWRWPTWQLVLTGIVFGGLELLYFAANVTKIPHGGWLPLLIAAIVVTVMTTWQRGRQIVTGRRIELEGPLPEFVQKLRDDRVPRVPGIAVFPHPTNQTAPLALRANVEFNKVLHERVVIVSVQSLNVPYVPLTERLTVDDLGDVEDGVVHVTARFGFQDPPDIPQLLRDCRSMSEELDFDSDTASYFLSRLTIERGRSGGMASWRTRLFIGLSHNAATPAAFFKLPLERTVVMGSRIEI
;
A
#
# COMPACT_ATOMS: atom_id res chain seq x y z
N MET A 1 64.03 -57.58 -16.84
CA MET A 1 63.41 -56.84 -15.73
C MET A 1 62.04 -56.41 -16.21
N THR A 2 61.06 -57.31 -16.14
CA THR A 2 59.62 -57.06 -16.37
C THR A 2 58.93 -58.35 -15.96
N ASP A 3 58.46 -58.40 -14.72
CA ASP A 3 57.69 -59.49 -14.17
C ASP A 3 56.25 -59.03 -13.91
N ALA A 4 55.33 -59.87 -14.38
CA ALA A 4 54.08 -60.33 -13.79
C ALA A 4 53.13 -59.34 -13.08
N GLU A 5 51.89 -59.33 -13.57
CA GLU A 5 50.64 -59.09 -12.83
C GLU A 5 50.51 -60.01 -11.59
N PRO A 6 49.79 -59.60 -10.52
CA PRO A 6 48.33 -59.86 -10.46
C PRO A 6 47.44 -58.92 -9.59
N SER A 7 46.15 -58.96 -9.94
CA SER A 7 44.94 -59.01 -9.08
C SER A 7 44.39 -57.80 -8.31
N ALA A 8 43.10 -57.58 -8.60
CA ALA A 8 42.05 -56.79 -7.97
C ALA A 8 41.94 -56.81 -6.44
N VAL A 9 41.48 -55.67 -5.90
CA VAL A 9 40.61 -55.58 -4.71
C VAL A 9 39.49 -54.59 -5.03
N ALA A 10 38.25 -55.04 -4.80
CA ALA A 10 37.01 -54.29 -4.96
C ALA A 10 36.75 -53.40 -3.73
N GLU A 11 36.44 -52.12 -3.96
CA GLU A 11 35.85 -51.23 -2.95
C GLU A 11 34.37 -50.99 -3.28
N ALA A 12 33.53 -51.19 -2.26
CA ALA A 12 32.08 -51.12 -2.34
C ALA A 12 31.59 -49.71 -2.70
N GLY A 13 30.70 -49.64 -3.69
CA GLY A 13 30.05 -48.40 -4.10
C GLY A 13 29.19 -47.79 -2.99
N ALA A 14 29.41 -46.50 -2.74
CA ALA A 14 28.50 -45.66 -1.97
C ALA A 14 27.15 -45.54 -2.71
N PRO A 15 26.01 -45.51 -2.01
CA PRO A 15 24.71 -45.34 -2.67
C PRO A 15 24.62 -43.95 -3.31
N GLU A 16 24.26 -43.92 -4.60
CA GLU A 16 23.95 -42.69 -5.32
C GLU A 16 22.83 -41.90 -4.61
N PRO A 17 22.87 -40.56 -4.62
CA PRO A 17 21.78 -39.77 -4.07
C PRO A 17 20.53 -39.99 -4.91
N VAL A 18 19.49 -40.52 -4.27
CA VAL A 18 18.14 -40.65 -4.84
C VAL A 18 17.66 -39.27 -5.29
N GLU A 19 17.49 -39.08 -6.59
CA GLU A 19 16.85 -37.88 -7.14
C GLU A 19 15.45 -37.71 -6.54
N PRO A 20 15.09 -36.52 -6.04
CA PRO A 20 13.73 -36.26 -5.59
C PRO A 20 12.78 -36.39 -6.80
N PRO A 21 11.55 -36.91 -6.59
CA PRO A 21 10.59 -37.08 -7.67
C PRO A 21 10.31 -35.73 -8.36
N PRO A 22 10.00 -35.73 -9.67
CA PRO A 22 9.80 -34.50 -10.43
C PRO A 22 8.71 -33.67 -9.76
N SER A 23 9.12 -32.50 -9.24
CA SER A 23 8.21 -31.51 -8.70
C SER A 23 7.10 -31.24 -9.72
N ALA A 24 5.84 -31.32 -9.28
CA ALA A 24 4.67 -31.01 -10.09
C ALA A 24 4.88 -29.73 -10.91
N PRO A 25 4.39 -29.67 -12.16
CA PRO A 25 4.59 -28.52 -13.02
C PRO A 25 4.13 -27.26 -12.30
N ARG A 26 5.07 -26.34 -12.05
CA ARG A 26 4.73 -24.99 -11.56
C ARG A 26 3.70 -24.43 -12.54
N PRO A 27 2.51 -24.00 -12.09
CA PRO A 27 1.58 -23.35 -13.00
C PRO A 27 2.29 -22.12 -13.55
N ALA A 28 2.42 -22.09 -14.88
CA ALA A 28 2.93 -20.95 -15.62
C ALA A 28 1.95 -19.78 -15.44
N THR A 29 2.10 -19.03 -14.35
CA THR A 29 1.32 -17.80 -14.11
C THR A 29 2.13 -16.61 -14.60
N GLY A 30 2.29 -16.59 -15.91
CA GLY A 30 2.54 -15.37 -16.68
C GLY A 30 1.53 -15.37 -17.81
N ASN A 31 0.23 -15.27 -17.46
CA ASN A 31 -0.81 -15.11 -18.46
C ASN A 31 -0.67 -13.69 -19.05
N PRO A 32 -0.36 -13.53 -20.35
CA PRO A 32 -0.27 -12.21 -21.00
C PRO A 32 -1.65 -11.51 -21.02
N ASP A 33 -2.71 -12.27 -20.81
CA ASP A 33 -4.09 -11.82 -20.85
C ASP A 33 -4.66 -11.78 -19.43
N HIS A 34 -4.29 -10.75 -18.68
CA HIS A 34 -5.06 -10.34 -17.50
C HIS A 34 -6.35 -9.66 -17.98
N PRO A 35 -7.55 -10.22 -17.75
CA PRO A 35 -8.81 -9.55 -18.11
C PRO A 35 -9.21 -8.54 -17.01
N ALA A 36 -8.28 -7.68 -16.58
CA ALA A 36 -8.60 -6.49 -15.77
C ALA A 36 -8.93 -5.27 -16.64
N ALA A 37 -8.91 -5.44 -17.96
CA ALA A 37 -9.44 -4.47 -18.91
C ALA A 37 -10.63 -5.11 -19.60
N HIS A 38 -11.86 -4.66 -19.32
CA HIS A 38 -12.81 -4.24 -20.36
C HIS A 38 -14.12 -3.68 -19.79
N GLY A 39 -14.53 -2.53 -20.34
CA GLY A 39 -15.85 -1.91 -20.18
C GLY A 39 -15.88 -0.46 -20.66
N GLY A 40 -14.83 0.31 -20.35
CA GLY A 40 -14.59 1.64 -20.93
C GLY A 40 -13.43 1.60 -21.93
N GLY A 41 -13.57 2.29 -23.05
CA GLY A 41 -12.41 2.59 -23.92
C GLY A 41 -11.31 3.31 -23.12
N LEU A 42 -10.08 3.35 -23.65
CA LEU A 42 -8.92 4.01 -23.02
C LEU A 42 -9.26 5.40 -22.45
N ALA A 43 -10.13 6.16 -23.13
CA ALA A 43 -10.62 7.45 -22.68
C ALA A 43 -11.42 7.40 -21.37
N GLY A 44 -12.29 6.40 -21.17
CA GLY A 44 -13.06 6.22 -19.94
C GLY A 44 -12.17 5.85 -18.75
N LEU A 45 -11.16 4.99 -18.98
CA LEU A 45 -10.17 4.65 -17.96
C LEU A 45 -9.24 5.83 -17.65
N ALA A 46 -8.85 6.62 -18.66
CA ALA A 46 -8.06 7.84 -18.49
C ALA A 46 -8.84 8.90 -17.68
N LEU A 47 -10.14 9.05 -17.96
CA LEU A 47 -11.04 9.92 -17.18
C LEU A 47 -11.21 9.43 -15.74
N GLY A 48 -11.32 8.11 -15.54
CA GLY A 48 -11.32 7.51 -14.20
C GLY A 48 -10.01 7.77 -13.45
N ALA A 49 -8.86 7.63 -14.14
CA ALA A 49 -7.56 7.91 -13.56
C ALA A 49 -7.41 9.40 -13.18
N LEU A 50 -7.94 10.34 -13.98
CA LEU A 50 -7.99 11.76 -13.59
C LEU A 50 -8.75 11.97 -12.28
N GLY A 51 -9.88 11.29 -12.12
CA GLY A 51 -10.74 11.42 -10.96
C GLY A 51 -10.20 10.80 -9.67
N ILE A 52 -9.23 9.89 -9.72
CA ILE A 52 -8.77 9.16 -8.52
C ILE A 52 -7.27 9.31 -8.32
N VAL A 53 -6.45 9.28 -9.38
CA VAL A 53 -4.99 9.20 -9.26
C VAL A 53 -4.34 10.58 -9.12
N PHE A 54 -4.92 11.59 -9.78
CA PHE A 54 -4.28 12.91 -9.93
C PHE A 54 -4.86 14.00 -9.02
N GLY A 55 -5.77 13.64 -8.12
CA GLY A 55 -6.37 14.60 -7.18
C GLY A 55 -5.32 15.30 -6.32
N ASP A 56 -4.45 14.53 -5.66
CA ASP A 56 -3.45 15.03 -4.72
C ASP A 56 -2.50 16.04 -5.38
N ILE A 57 -1.70 15.59 -6.35
CA ILE A 57 -0.80 16.46 -7.11
C ILE A 57 -1.54 17.60 -7.83
N GLY A 58 -2.76 17.35 -8.30
CA GLY A 58 -3.58 18.34 -9.01
C GLY A 58 -4.04 19.49 -8.13
N THR A 59 -4.08 19.31 -6.81
CA THR A 59 -4.49 20.34 -5.85
C THR A 59 -3.32 21.12 -5.25
N SER A 60 -2.07 20.67 -5.45
CA SER A 60 -0.88 21.38 -5.01
C SER A 60 -0.74 22.85 -5.45
N PRO A 61 -1.29 23.31 -6.61
CA PRO A 61 -1.23 24.73 -6.95
C PRO A 61 -1.98 25.65 -5.98
N LEU A 62 -2.89 25.11 -5.15
CA LEU A 62 -3.61 25.87 -4.13
C LEU A 62 -2.68 26.44 -3.05
N TYR A 63 -1.60 25.72 -2.72
CA TYR A 63 -0.75 26.05 -1.58
C TYR A 63 0.75 26.17 -1.93
N ALA A 64 1.25 25.43 -2.93
CA ALA A 64 2.69 25.30 -3.15
C ALA A 64 3.41 26.64 -3.41
N MET A 65 2.88 27.50 -4.28
CA MET A 65 3.51 28.80 -4.57
C MET A 65 3.44 29.73 -3.35
N GLN A 66 2.27 29.81 -2.71
CA GLN A 66 2.07 30.61 -1.50
C GLN A 66 3.08 30.22 -0.41
N THR A 67 3.21 28.92 -0.14
CA THR A 67 4.14 28.42 0.88
C THR A 67 5.60 28.76 0.55
N VAL A 68 6.00 28.77 -0.72
CA VAL A 68 7.37 29.14 -1.09
C VAL A 68 7.68 30.60 -0.74
N PHE A 69 6.71 31.52 -0.84
CA PHE A 69 6.92 32.93 -0.51
C PHE A 69 6.60 33.26 0.95
N SER A 70 5.83 32.45 1.68
CA SER A 70 5.57 32.63 3.11
C SER A 70 6.63 31.97 4.02
N ILE A 71 7.41 31.02 3.50
CA ILE A 71 8.39 30.25 4.27
C ILE A 71 9.44 31.13 4.98
N ASP A 72 9.76 30.76 6.23
CA ASP A 72 10.76 31.42 7.09
C ASP A 72 10.63 32.96 7.10
N ASP A 73 9.42 33.44 7.41
CA ASP A 73 9.08 34.87 7.48
C ASP A 73 9.36 35.62 6.16
N GLY A 74 9.13 34.96 5.01
CA GLY A 74 9.34 35.55 3.69
C GLY A 74 10.80 35.59 3.26
N ALA A 75 11.54 34.50 3.53
CA ALA A 75 12.94 34.37 3.12
C ALA A 75 13.13 34.50 1.60
N VAL A 76 12.14 34.03 0.82
CA VAL A 76 12.05 34.22 -0.64
C VAL A 76 11.30 35.52 -0.91
N LYS A 77 11.90 36.44 -1.67
CA LYS A 77 11.27 37.73 -1.96
C LYS A 77 10.53 37.65 -3.30
N PRO A 78 9.42 38.39 -3.49
CA PRO A 78 8.75 38.50 -4.79
C PRO A 78 9.52 39.42 -5.75
N THR A 79 10.82 39.20 -5.91
CA THR A 79 11.65 39.87 -6.91
C THR A 79 11.63 39.07 -8.21
N PRO A 80 11.84 39.70 -9.38
CA PRO A 80 11.86 38.96 -10.63
C PRO A 80 12.84 37.78 -10.64
N SER A 81 14.06 37.95 -10.11
CA SER A 81 15.07 36.89 -10.03
C SER A 81 14.57 35.66 -9.27
N ASP A 82 13.94 35.89 -8.12
CA ASP A 82 13.49 34.84 -7.22
C ASP A 82 12.27 34.14 -7.82
N VAL A 83 11.32 34.90 -8.38
CA VAL A 83 10.13 34.33 -9.05
C VAL A 83 10.52 33.43 -10.21
N TYR A 84 11.46 33.85 -11.07
CA TYR A 84 11.96 33.01 -12.15
C TYR A 84 12.71 31.76 -11.63
N GLY A 85 13.50 31.91 -10.56
CA GLY A 85 14.16 30.79 -9.90
C GLY A 85 13.19 29.76 -9.33
N ILE A 86 12.14 30.21 -8.63
CA ILE A 86 11.10 29.38 -8.02
C ILE A 86 10.28 28.66 -9.09
N VAL A 87 9.77 29.35 -10.10
CA VAL A 87 8.96 28.70 -11.14
C VAL A 87 9.78 27.66 -11.92
N SER A 88 11.07 27.93 -12.14
CA SER A 88 12.00 26.98 -12.76
C SER A 88 12.23 25.76 -11.88
N LEU A 89 12.47 25.98 -10.58
CA LEU A 89 12.59 24.90 -9.59
C LEU A 89 11.33 24.03 -9.60
N ILE A 90 10.12 24.60 -9.48
CA ILE A 90 8.86 23.86 -9.50
C ILE A 90 8.73 23.05 -10.80
N PHE A 91 8.93 23.68 -11.96
CA PHE A 91 8.81 23.03 -13.26
C PHE A 91 9.74 21.81 -13.39
N TRP A 92 11.02 21.96 -13.04
CA TRP A 92 11.99 20.87 -13.11
C TRP A 92 11.78 19.83 -12.01
N SER A 93 11.25 20.21 -10.84
CA SER A 93 10.85 19.26 -9.79
C SER A 93 9.78 18.31 -10.30
N VAL A 94 8.68 18.86 -10.83
CA VAL A 94 7.56 18.09 -11.39
C VAL A 94 8.01 17.26 -12.59
N THR A 95 8.88 17.81 -13.43
CA THR A 95 9.38 17.11 -14.62
C THR A 95 10.31 15.94 -14.23
N ILE A 96 11.31 16.16 -13.39
CA ILE A 96 12.29 15.13 -13.02
C ILE A 96 11.66 14.08 -12.11
N VAL A 97 10.97 14.50 -11.04
CA VAL A 97 10.44 13.57 -10.03
C VAL A 97 9.19 12.89 -10.55
N VAL A 98 8.18 13.64 -11.01
CA VAL A 98 6.89 13.03 -11.34
C VAL A 98 6.91 12.44 -12.74
N THR A 99 7.32 13.23 -13.74
CA THR A 99 7.24 12.80 -15.15
C THR A 99 8.29 11.74 -15.49
N ILE A 100 9.56 12.03 -15.20
CA ILE A 100 10.65 11.12 -15.56
C ILE A 100 10.69 9.97 -14.56
N LYS A 101 10.90 10.22 -13.27
CA LYS A 101 11.06 9.13 -12.29
C LYS A 101 9.78 8.31 -12.11
N TYR A 102 8.65 8.91 -11.70
CA TYR A 102 7.45 8.11 -11.40
C TYR A 102 6.76 7.56 -12.65
N VAL A 103 6.32 8.44 -13.54
CA VAL A 103 5.47 8.07 -14.68
C VAL A 103 6.22 7.21 -15.69
N SER A 104 7.50 7.50 -15.95
CA SER A 104 8.29 6.78 -16.96
C SER A 104 9.00 5.54 -16.43
N PHE A 105 9.62 5.61 -15.24
CA PHE A 105 10.39 4.49 -14.66
C PHE A 105 9.60 3.67 -13.63
N ILE A 106 9.15 4.27 -12.52
CA ILE A 106 8.60 3.54 -11.36
C ILE A 106 7.30 2.80 -11.73
N LEU A 107 6.40 3.39 -12.52
CA LEU A 107 5.18 2.71 -13.00
C LEU A 107 5.41 1.42 -13.81
N ARG A 108 6.65 1.09 -14.16
CA ARG A 108 7.00 -0.19 -14.82
C ARG A 108 7.34 -1.30 -13.83
N ALA A 109 7.54 -0.96 -12.55
CA ALA A 109 7.83 -1.92 -11.50
C ALA A 109 6.52 -2.26 -10.76
N ASP A 110 5.72 -3.15 -11.32
CA ASP A 110 4.47 -3.60 -10.72
C ASP A 110 4.60 -5.02 -10.13
N ASN A 111 3.87 -5.28 -9.03
CA ASN A 111 3.77 -6.59 -8.40
C ASN A 111 2.35 -7.13 -8.61
N ASP A 112 2.16 -7.97 -9.62
CA ASP A 112 0.84 -8.47 -10.04
C ASP A 112 -0.15 -7.33 -10.33
N GLY A 113 0.31 -6.28 -11.02
CA GLY A 113 -0.46 -5.07 -11.32
C GLY A 113 -0.54 -4.05 -10.17
N GLU A 114 -0.19 -4.41 -8.93
CA GLU A 114 -0.16 -3.48 -7.80
C GLU A 114 1.14 -2.66 -7.77
N GLY A 115 1.02 -1.37 -7.47
CA GLY A 115 2.16 -0.49 -7.20
C GLY A 115 2.23 -0.07 -5.74
N GLY A 116 3.11 0.87 -5.46
CA GLY A 116 3.37 1.37 -4.11
C GLY A 116 4.65 0.81 -3.49
N ILE A 117 5.06 1.42 -2.38
CA ILE A 117 6.36 1.12 -1.74
C ILE A 117 6.43 -0.30 -1.17
N MET A 118 5.32 -0.84 -0.65
CA MET A 118 5.27 -2.21 -0.13
C MET A 118 5.28 -3.25 -1.25
N ALA A 119 4.59 -2.98 -2.37
CA ALA A 119 4.70 -3.80 -3.59
C ALA A 119 6.13 -3.86 -4.12
N LEU A 120 6.81 -2.70 -4.18
CA LEU A 120 8.20 -2.62 -4.61
C LEU A 120 9.15 -3.37 -3.66
N ALA A 121 8.97 -3.21 -2.34
CA ALA A 121 9.73 -3.96 -1.33
C ALA A 121 9.53 -5.48 -1.46
N ALA A 122 8.32 -5.94 -1.76
CA ALA A 122 8.02 -7.34 -2.01
C ALA A 122 8.73 -7.88 -3.26
N LEU A 123 8.74 -7.11 -4.35
CA LEU A 123 9.47 -7.46 -5.59
C LEU A 123 10.97 -7.59 -5.36
N VAL A 124 11.56 -6.64 -4.62
CA VAL A 124 12.99 -6.69 -4.29
C VAL A 124 13.28 -7.89 -3.40
N ARG A 125 12.46 -8.14 -2.36
CA ARG A 125 12.60 -9.33 -1.51
C ARG A 125 12.62 -10.60 -2.35
N GLU A 126 11.66 -10.75 -3.25
CA GLU A 126 11.55 -11.89 -4.17
C GLU A 126 12.79 -12.03 -5.07
N ALA A 127 13.27 -10.92 -5.63
CA ALA A 127 14.47 -10.87 -6.45
C ALA A 127 15.76 -11.24 -5.70
N THR A 128 15.81 -10.92 -4.40
CA THR A 128 16.97 -11.14 -3.53
C THR A 128 16.79 -12.29 -2.56
N LYS A 129 15.93 -13.28 -2.87
CA LYS A 129 15.69 -14.46 -2.02
C LYS A 129 16.97 -15.18 -1.60
N SER A 130 17.97 -15.23 -2.48
CA SER A 130 19.29 -15.83 -2.20
C SER A 130 20.17 -15.01 -1.25
N HIS A 131 19.80 -13.76 -0.95
CA HIS A 131 20.57 -12.81 -0.15
C HIS A 131 19.72 -12.28 1.03
N PRO A 132 19.65 -13.00 2.15
CA PRO A 132 18.71 -12.72 3.24
C PRO A 132 18.85 -11.31 3.82
N ARG A 133 20.08 -10.76 3.87
CA ARG A 133 20.33 -9.38 4.33
C ARG A 133 19.68 -8.33 3.42
N ARG A 134 19.78 -8.48 2.10
CA ARG A 134 19.18 -7.55 1.12
C ARG A 134 17.66 -7.64 1.14
N ALA A 135 17.13 -8.87 1.25
CA ALA A 135 15.70 -9.11 1.41
C ALA A 135 15.13 -8.46 2.69
N ALA A 136 15.84 -8.56 3.81
CA ALA A 136 15.45 -7.92 5.07
C ALA A 136 15.51 -6.38 4.99
N LEU A 137 16.56 -5.82 4.38
CA LEU A 137 16.68 -4.37 4.16
C LEU A 137 15.55 -3.83 3.28
N ALA A 138 15.21 -4.55 2.19
CA ALA A 138 14.11 -4.15 1.32
C ALA A 138 12.77 -4.09 2.07
N LEU A 139 12.48 -5.08 2.91
CA LEU A 139 11.27 -5.06 3.73
C LEU A 139 11.29 -3.96 4.79
N MET A 140 12.44 -3.69 5.41
CA MET A 140 12.59 -2.59 6.35
C MET A 140 12.31 -1.24 5.69
N PHE A 141 12.85 -0.99 4.49
CA PHE A 141 12.54 0.21 3.71
C PHE A 141 11.07 0.27 3.29
N GLY A 142 10.47 -0.87 2.94
CA GLY A 142 9.02 -0.96 2.68
C GLY A 142 8.20 -0.52 3.89
N VAL A 143 8.51 -1.02 5.09
CA VAL A 143 7.83 -0.66 6.34
C VAL A 143 8.01 0.81 6.69
N LEU A 144 9.24 1.33 6.60
CA LEU A 144 9.54 2.74 6.86
C LEU A 144 8.77 3.64 5.88
N GLY A 145 8.80 3.31 4.59
CA GLY A 145 8.11 4.07 3.56
C GLY A 145 6.59 4.01 3.68
N ALA A 146 6.02 2.83 3.97
CA ALA A 146 4.60 2.71 4.27
C ALA A 146 4.20 3.56 5.46
N SER A 147 5.03 3.61 6.50
CA SER A 147 4.76 4.39 7.71
C SER A 147 4.84 5.90 7.48
N LEU A 148 5.78 6.36 6.66
CA LEU A 148 5.84 7.76 6.21
C LEU A 148 4.64 8.13 5.33
N PHE A 149 4.22 7.23 4.45
CA PHE A 149 3.01 7.37 3.64
C PHE A 149 1.74 7.49 4.50
N TYR A 150 1.64 6.78 5.64
CA TYR A 150 0.56 7.04 6.60
C TYR A 150 0.63 8.44 7.17
N GLY A 151 1.82 8.94 7.51
CA GLY A 151 2.01 10.32 7.97
C GLY A 151 1.47 11.34 6.96
N ASP A 152 1.85 11.17 5.69
CA ASP A 152 1.32 11.93 4.55
C ASP A 152 -0.22 11.81 4.45
N SER A 153 -0.75 10.60 4.60
CA SER A 153 -2.20 10.33 4.54
C SER A 153 -3.05 11.02 5.61
N LEU A 154 -2.44 11.44 6.72
CA LEU A 154 -3.11 12.26 7.72
C LEU A 154 -3.07 13.75 7.36
N ILE A 155 -1.99 14.22 6.74
CA ILE A 155 -1.78 15.65 6.53
C ILE A 155 -2.43 16.13 5.23
N THR A 156 -2.34 15.37 4.14
CA THR A 156 -2.86 15.77 2.82
C THR A 156 -4.34 16.16 2.83
N PRO A 157 -5.25 15.41 3.48
CA PRO A 157 -6.65 15.82 3.57
C PRO A 157 -6.84 17.13 4.35
N ALA A 158 -6.07 17.33 5.41
CA ALA A 158 -6.15 18.52 6.23
C ALA A 158 -5.66 19.77 5.48
N ILE A 159 -4.46 19.72 4.87
CA ILE A 159 -3.91 20.87 4.13
C ILE A 159 -4.76 21.20 2.92
N SER A 160 -5.14 20.21 2.12
CA SER A 160 -5.86 20.43 0.87
C SER A 160 -7.25 21.02 1.13
N VAL A 161 -8.02 20.46 2.06
CA VAL A 161 -9.36 20.96 2.36
C VAL A 161 -9.30 22.32 3.05
N LEU A 162 -8.34 22.56 3.95
CA LEU A 162 -8.17 23.90 4.54
C LEU A 162 -7.82 24.94 3.47
N SER A 163 -6.85 24.69 2.60
CA SER A 163 -6.49 25.62 1.51
C SER A 163 -7.63 25.87 0.52
N ALA A 164 -8.49 24.88 0.28
CA ALA A 164 -9.70 25.09 -0.52
C ALA A 164 -10.71 26.02 0.17
N VAL A 165 -10.94 25.84 1.46
CA VAL A 165 -11.95 26.61 2.21
C VAL A 165 -11.44 28.01 2.59
N GLU A 166 -10.13 28.19 2.78
CA GLU A 166 -9.49 29.50 3.04
C GLU A 166 -9.74 30.51 1.91
N GLY A 167 -10.04 30.04 0.69
CA GLY A 167 -10.48 30.93 -0.39
C GLY A 167 -11.78 31.71 -0.09
N LEU A 168 -12.59 31.25 0.88
CA LEU A 168 -13.75 31.99 1.37
C LEU A 168 -13.36 33.29 2.07
N GLU A 169 -12.22 33.34 2.77
CA GLU A 169 -11.74 34.53 3.47
C GLU A 169 -11.43 35.68 2.49
N LEU A 170 -10.90 35.33 1.31
CA LEU A 170 -10.64 36.29 0.23
C LEU A 170 -11.91 36.78 -0.47
N ALA A 171 -12.97 35.99 -0.43
CA ALA A 171 -14.26 36.34 -1.01
C ALA A 171 -15.11 37.17 -0.03
N GLU A 172 -15.08 36.83 1.26
CA GLU A 172 -15.77 37.51 2.35
C GLU A 172 -14.99 37.33 3.67
N PRO A 173 -14.25 38.35 4.15
CA PRO A 173 -13.40 38.26 5.34
C PRO A 173 -14.14 37.87 6.63
N ARG A 174 -15.47 38.10 6.69
CA ARG A 174 -16.31 37.70 7.85
C ARG A 174 -16.44 36.19 8.02
N LEU A 175 -16.09 35.41 6.99
CA LEU A 175 -16.17 33.95 7.02
C LEU A 175 -14.89 33.27 7.52
N ALA A 176 -13.84 34.02 7.89
CA ALA A 176 -12.56 33.47 8.37
C ALA A 176 -12.73 32.49 9.54
N ASP A 177 -13.57 32.85 10.54
CA ASP A 177 -13.84 31.99 11.71
C ASP A 177 -14.60 30.69 11.37
N LEU A 178 -15.24 30.63 10.19
CA LEU A 178 -15.99 29.47 9.72
C LEU A 178 -15.15 28.51 8.87
N VAL A 179 -13.93 28.89 8.47
CA VAL A 179 -13.05 28.06 7.61
C VAL A 179 -12.78 26.70 8.26
N LEU A 180 -12.32 26.69 9.52
CA LEU A 180 -12.01 25.45 10.24
C LEU A 180 -13.27 24.57 10.48
N PRO A 181 -14.41 25.08 11.00
CA PRO A 181 -15.64 24.31 11.11
C PRO A 181 -16.15 23.73 9.78
N ILE A 182 -16.08 24.49 8.69
CA ILE A 182 -16.51 24.04 7.35
C ILE A 182 -15.58 22.92 6.87
N GLY A 183 -14.26 23.09 6.99
CA GLY A 183 -13.29 22.06 6.61
C GLY A 183 -13.49 20.75 7.38
N ILE A 184 -13.73 20.83 8.70
CA ILE A 184 -14.03 19.66 9.53
C ILE A 184 -15.33 18.99 9.07
N GLY A 185 -16.37 19.77 8.76
CA GLY A 185 -17.65 19.26 8.25
C GLY A 185 -17.49 18.51 6.92
N ILE A 186 -16.70 19.07 5.99
CA ILE A 186 -16.39 18.46 4.69
C ILE A 186 -15.66 17.13 4.87
N LEU A 187 -14.59 17.10 5.68
CA LEU A 187 -13.84 15.87 5.94
C LEU A 187 -14.67 14.84 6.71
N ALA A 188 -15.47 15.24 7.70
CA ALA A 188 -16.36 14.32 8.40
C ALA A 188 -17.35 13.65 7.43
N LEU A 189 -17.99 14.42 6.55
CA LEU A 189 -18.88 13.89 5.53
C LEU A 189 -18.14 12.91 4.60
N LEU A 190 -16.92 13.26 4.21
CA LEU A 190 -16.06 12.44 3.39
C LEU A 190 -15.74 11.09 4.04
N PHE A 191 -15.27 11.09 5.29
CA PHE A 191 -14.91 9.90 6.05
C PHE A 191 -16.13 9.00 6.35
N LEU A 192 -17.32 9.59 6.55
CA LEU A 192 -18.58 8.86 6.67
C LEU A 192 -19.00 8.21 5.34
N ALA A 193 -18.73 8.88 4.21
CA ALA A 193 -19.09 8.41 2.88
C ALA A 193 -18.22 7.22 2.39
N GLN A 194 -17.04 6.99 2.98
CA GLN A 194 -16.11 5.94 2.53
C GLN A 194 -16.72 4.54 2.43
N ARG A 195 -17.66 4.21 3.33
CA ARG A 195 -18.32 2.89 3.36
C ARG A 195 -19.12 2.58 2.09
N PHE A 196 -19.53 3.59 1.33
CA PHE A 196 -20.31 3.42 0.10
C PHE A 196 -19.44 3.14 -1.13
N GLY A 197 -18.12 3.23 -0.97
CA GLY A 197 -17.15 2.93 -2.02
C GLY A 197 -16.99 4.01 -3.08
N THR A 198 -15.83 4.02 -3.72
CA THR A 198 -15.51 4.93 -4.83
C THR A 198 -16.30 4.60 -6.10
N HIS A 199 -16.93 3.43 -6.22
CA HIS A 199 -17.67 3.05 -7.45
C HIS A 199 -18.92 3.90 -7.73
N ARG A 200 -19.71 4.26 -6.70
CA ARG A 200 -20.94 5.07 -6.90
C ARG A 200 -20.64 6.55 -7.14
N VAL A 201 -19.54 7.06 -6.58
CA VAL A 201 -19.15 8.48 -6.65
C VAL A 201 -18.12 8.74 -7.76
N GLY A 202 -17.31 7.74 -8.11
CA GLY A 202 -16.19 7.84 -9.04
C GLY A 202 -16.56 8.18 -10.48
N ARG A 203 -17.82 7.93 -10.90
CA ARG A 203 -18.32 8.42 -12.20
C ARG A 203 -18.33 9.95 -12.29
N LEU A 204 -18.49 10.64 -11.16
CA LEU A 204 -18.51 12.11 -11.11
C LEU A 204 -17.11 12.69 -10.87
N PHE A 205 -16.20 11.94 -10.25
CA PHE A 205 -14.84 12.41 -9.96
C PHE A 205 -14.04 12.76 -11.22
N GLY A 206 -14.09 11.91 -12.24
CA GLY A 206 -13.38 12.15 -13.51
C GLY A 206 -13.80 13.48 -14.18
N PRO A 207 -15.10 13.73 -14.41
CA PRO A 207 -15.59 15.00 -14.94
C PRO A 207 -15.24 16.22 -14.07
N ILE A 208 -15.36 16.12 -12.75
CA ILE A 208 -14.99 17.23 -11.84
C ILE A 208 -13.49 17.54 -11.96
N MET A 209 -12.63 16.52 -11.94
CA MET A 209 -11.19 16.72 -12.07
C MET A 209 -10.80 17.23 -13.45
N MET A 210 -11.49 16.81 -14.53
CA MET A 210 -11.31 17.40 -15.86
C MET A 210 -11.64 18.90 -15.84
N LEU A 211 -12.76 19.29 -15.22
CA LEU A 211 -13.13 20.70 -15.06
C LEU A 211 -12.11 21.46 -14.22
N TRP A 212 -11.59 20.86 -13.15
CA TRP A 212 -10.52 21.42 -12.33
C TRP A 212 -9.24 21.69 -13.13
N PHE A 213 -8.71 20.69 -13.86
CA PHE A 213 -7.51 20.88 -14.67
C PHE A 213 -7.73 21.87 -15.82
N ALA A 214 -8.93 21.89 -16.41
CA ALA A 214 -9.30 22.92 -17.38
C ALA A 214 -9.29 24.33 -16.74
N ALA A 215 -9.84 24.48 -15.53
CA ALA A 215 -9.81 25.74 -14.80
C ALA A 215 -8.37 26.19 -14.49
N LEU A 216 -7.49 25.26 -14.06
CA LEU A 216 -6.06 25.56 -13.84
C LEU A 216 -5.40 26.17 -15.08
N ALA A 217 -5.62 25.56 -16.25
CA ALA A 217 -5.08 26.04 -17.51
C ALA A 217 -5.71 27.39 -17.93
N VAL A 218 -7.04 27.53 -17.83
CA VAL A 218 -7.77 28.75 -18.21
C VAL A 218 -7.39 29.94 -17.34
N LEU A 219 -7.10 29.74 -16.06
CA LEU A 219 -6.64 30.81 -15.17
C LEU A 219 -5.18 31.22 -15.45
N GLY A 220 -4.33 30.26 -15.83
CA GLY A 220 -2.91 30.51 -16.11
C GLY A 220 -2.65 31.21 -17.45
N VAL A 221 -3.31 30.79 -18.53
CA VAL A 221 -3.05 31.26 -19.90
C VAL A 221 -3.15 32.79 -20.07
N PRO A 222 -4.17 33.49 -19.53
CA PRO A 222 -4.27 34.95 -19.66
C PRO A 222 -3.07 35.70 -19.08
N HIS A 223 -2.56 35.28 -17.92
CA HIS A 223 -1.41 35.90 -17.25
C HIS A 223 -0.10 35.64 -18.00
N ILE A 224 0.04 34.46 -18.61
CA ILE A 224 1.17 34.16 -19.50
C ILE A 224 1.09 35.02 -20.78
N ALA A 225 -0.11 35.26 -21.31
CA ALA A 225 -0.29 36.10 -22.49
C ALA A 225 0.03 37.58 -22.22
N THR A 226 -0.25 38.08 -21.01
CA THR A 226 0.12 39.44 -20.60
C THR A 226 1.61 39.58 -20.28
N HIS A 227 2.24 38.54 -19.72
CA HIS A 227 3.67 38.49 -19.44
C HIS A 227 4.39 37.28 -20.10
N PRO A 228 4.58 37.27 -21.43
CA PRO A 228 5.17 36.13 -22.15
C PRO A 228 6.60 35.78 -21.73
N THR A 229 7.32 36.75 -21.16
CA THR A 229 8.67 36.55 -20.61
C THR A 229 8.71 35.51 -19.50
N VAL A 230 7.59 35.24 -18.81
CA VAL A 230 7.49 34.20 -17.77
C VAL A 230 7.90 32.82 -18.27
N LEU A 231 7.73 32.53 -19.57
CA LEU A 231 8.14 31.28 -20.21
C LEU A 231 9.66 31.04 -20.13
N ALA A 232 10.46 32.11 -19.96
CA ALA A 232 11.89 31.98 -19.73
C ALA A 232 12.18 31.15 -18.46
N GLY A 233 11.28 31.18 -17.46
CA GLY A 233 11.37 30.39 -16.24
C GLY A 233 11.43 28.86 -16.48
N LEU A 234 11.05 28.36 -17.64
CA LEU A 234 11.22 26.95 -18.00
C LEU A 234 12.70 26.56 -18.17
N SER A 235 13.59 27.53 -18.42
CA SER A 235 15.01 27.27 -18.56
C SER A 235 15.65 26.93 -17.21
N PRO A 236 16.40 25.81 -17.08
CA PRO A 236 17.09 25.44 -15.84
C PRO A 236 18.19 26.44 -15.47
N THR A 237 18.58 27.34 -16.38
CA THR A 237 19.55 28.42 -16.09
C THR A 237 19.08 29.30 -14.92
N TYR A 238 17.77 29.50 -14.76
CA TYR A 238 17.22 30.26 -13.65
C TYR A 238 17.36 29.56 -12.29
N ILE A 239 17.37 28.22 -12.26
CA ILE A 239 17.72 27.47 -11.05
C ILE A 239 19.17 27.74 -10.69
N VAL A 240 20.07 27.64 -11.68
CA VAL A 240 21.51 27.83 -11.48
C VAL A 240 21.79 29.25 -10.98
N SER A 241 21.22 30.28 -11.60
CA SER A 241 21.40 31.65 -11.14
C SER A 241 20.83 31.85 -9.73
N PHE A 242 19.62 31.35 -9.45
CA PHE A 242 19.01 31.50 -8.13
C PHE A 242 19.83 30.83 -7.02
N VAL A 243 20.37 29.64 -7.27
CA VAL A 243 21.23 28.91 -6.33
C VAL A 243 22.58 29.60 -6.16
N VAL A 244 23.17 30.15 -7.22
CA VAL A 244 24.46 30.86 -7.16
C VAL A 244 24.32 32.20 -6.43
N ASP A 245 23.28 32.95 -6.74
CA ASP A 245 23.07 34.29 -6.19
C ASP A 245 22.55 34.23 -4.74
N HIS A 246 21.69 33.25 -4.43
CA HIS A 246 21.03 33.12 -3.13
C HIS A 246 21.02 31.67 -2.61
N PRO A 247 22.18 31.05 -2.33
CA PRO A 247 22.29 29.61 -2.01
C PRO A 247 21.46 29.18 -0.79
N PHE A 248 21.43 30.01 0.26
CA PHE A 248 20.68 29.71 1.47
C PHE A 248 19.16 29.85 1.27
N THR A 249 18.73 30.91 0.58
CA THR A 249 17.32 31.11 0.22
C THR A 249 16.83 30.01 -0.72
N ALA A 250 17.64 29.60 -1.71
CA ALA A 250 17.32 28.49 -2.59
C ALA A 250 17.18 27.16 -1.82
N PHE A 251 18.04 26.93 -0.82
CA PHE A 251 17.94 25.77 0.07
C PHE A 251 16.65 25.78 0.90
N ILE A 252 16.26 26.94 1.45
CA ILE A 252 14.98 27.08 2.17
C ILE A 252 13.79 26.86 1.22
N ALA A 253 13.82 27.48 0.04
CA ALA A 253 12.77 27.38 -0.97
C ALA A 253 12.52 25.93 -1.39
N MET A 254 13.58 25.12 -1.55
CA MET A 254 13.45 23.68 -1.83
C MET A 254 12.59 22.96 -0.78
N GLY A 255 12.61 23.41 0.49
CA GLY A 255 11.75 22.88 1.54
C GLY A 255 10.26 23.01 1.24
N ALA A 256 9.84 24.12 0.62
CA ALA A 256 8.46 24.37 0.21
C ALA A 256 8.15 23.87 -1.21
N VAL A 257 9.09 23.94 -2.15
CA VAL A 257 8.92 23.48 -3.55
C VAL A 257 8.52 22.00 -3.61
N VAL A 258 8.93 21.19 -2.63
CA VAL A 258 8.49 19.78 -2.54
C VAL A 258 6.96 19.62 -2.53
N LEU A 259 6.21 20.63 -2.06
CA LEU A 259 4.75 20.63 -2.05
C LEU A 259 4.14 20.55 -3.46
N SER A 260 4.90 20.87 -4.51
CA SER A 260 4.46 20.76 -5.92
C SER A 260 4.54 19.33 -6.50
N ILE A 261 5.26 18.43 -5.83
CA ILE A 261 5.49 17.05 -6.29
C ILE A 261 4.82 16.00 -5.40
N THR A 262 3.96 16.46 -4.49
CA THR A 262 3.17 15.62 -3.59
C THR A 262 2.16 14.80 -4.37
N GLY A 263 1.82 13.62 -3.87
CA GLY A 263 0.93 12.70 -4.56
C GLY A 263 1.57 11.83 -5.66
N ALA A 264 2.87 11.97 -5.91
CA ALA A 264 3.59 11.06 -6.81
C ALA A 264 3.59 9.60 -6.27
N GLU A 265 3.65 9.42 -4.95
CA GLU A 265 3.50 8.12 -4.30
C GLU A 265 2.09 7.56 -4.40
N ALA A 266 1.06 8.40 -4.24
CA ALA A 266 -0.34 8.00 -4.41
C ALA A 266 -0.57 7.50 -5.83
N LEU A 267 0.00 8.18 -6.83
CA LEU A 267 -0.03 7.75 -8.22
C LEU A 267 0.54 6.35 -8.43
N TYR A 268 1.62 6.01 -7.71
CA TYR A 268 2.20 4.68 -7.79
C TYR A 268 1.37 3.63 -7.03
N ALA A 269 0.83 3.97 -5.86
CA ALA A 269 -0.02 3.07 -5.06
C ALA A 269 -1.32 2.69 -5.78
N ASP A 270 -1.91 3.63 -6.54
CA ASP A 270 -3.18 3.45 -7.26
C ASP A 270 -3.04 2.81 -8.65
N MET A 271 -1.82 2.37 -9.02
CA MET A 271 -1.61 1.64 -10.27
C MET A 271 -2.45 0.36 -10.34
N GLY A 272 -2.78 -0.25 -9.20
CA GLY A 272 -3.60 -1.47 -9.12
C GLY A 272 -5.04 -1.31 -9.62
N HIS A 273 -5.55 -0.08 -9.75
CA HIS A 273 -6.94 0.20 -10.16
C HIS A 273 -7.08 0.58 -11.63
N PHE A 274 -6.08 1.25 -12.20
CA PHE A 274 -6.17 1.81 -13.56
C PHE A 274 -5.10 1.28 -14.51
N GLY A 275 -4.03 0.71 -13.96
CA GLY A 275 -2.84 0.34 -14.72
C GLY A 275 -2.03 1.54 -15.23
N LYS A 276 -0.83 1.24 -15.72
CA LYS A 276 0.15 2.26 -16.12
C LYS A 276 -0.21 3.09 -17.35
N ARG A 277 -0.97 2.55 -18.32
CA ARG A 277 -1.26 3.24 -19.59
C ARG A 277 -2.24 4.41 -19.41
N PRO A 278 -3.42 4.25 -18.78
CA PRO A 278 -4.33 5.37 -18.53
C PRO A 278 -3.70 6.49 -17.71
N ILE A 279 -2.94 6.14 -16.68
CA ILE A 279 -2.20 7.10 -15.84
C ILE A 279 -1.24 7.94 -16.72
N ARG A 280 -0.44 7.31 -17.57
CA ARG A 280 0.49 8.02 -18.47
C ARG A 280 -0.23 8.97 -19.43
N VAL A 281 -1.31 8.53 -20.07
CA VAL A 281 -2.06 9.37 -21.02
C VAL A 281 -2.65 10.59 -20.32
N SER A 282 -3.33 10.39 -19.18
CA SER A 282 -3.89 11.49 -18.41
C SER A 282 -2.82 12.48 -17.92
N TRP A 283 -1.64 11.97 -17.51
CA TRP A 283 -0.52 12.81 -17.11
C TRP A 283 -0.05 13.74 -18.23
N PHE A 284 0.34 13.18 -19.39
CA PHE A 284 0.95 13.96 -20.46
C PHE A 284 -0.04 14.85 -21.22
N VAL A 285 -1.31 14.46 -21.32
CA VAL A 285 -2.30 15.19 -22.12
C VAL A 285 -2.99 16.29 -21.31
N ILE A 286 -3.22 16.09 -20.01
CA ILE A 286 -4.10 16.96 -19.22
C ILE A 286 -3.36 17.52 -18.01
N VAL A 287 -2.85 16.64 -17.13
CA VAL A 287 -2.40 17.05 -15.79
C VAL A 287 -1.12 17.88 -15.87
N TRP A 288 -0.07 17.37 -16.54
CA TRP A 288 1.21 18.06 -16.63
C TRP A 288 1.08 19.42 -17.36
N PRO A 289 0.40 19.53 -18.52
CA PRO A 289 0.18 20.83 -19.15
C PRO A 289 -0.60 21.81 -18.26
N ALA A 290 -1.66 21.36 -17.59
CA ALA A 290 -2.48 22.23 -16.73
C ALA A 290 -1.69 22.76 -15.52
N LEU A 291 -0.90 21.91 -14.86
CA LEU A 291 -0.04 22.31 -13.74
C LEU A 291 1.02 23.33 -14.17
N VAL A 292 1.70 23.07 -15.29
CA VAL A 292 2.74 23.98 -15.81
C VAL A 292 2.14 25.34 -16.17
N LEU A 293 1.01 25.37 -16.87
CA LEU A 293 0.32 26.61 -17.21
C LEU A 293 -0.13 27.38 -15.97
N ASN A 294 -0.62 26.69 -14.94
CA ASN A 294 -1.05 27.36 -13.73
C ASN A 294 0.11 27.95 -12.93
N TYR A 295 1.21 27.21 -12.74
CA TYR A 295 2.39 27.72 -12.03
C TYR A 295 3.06 28.90 -12.76
N LEU A 296 3.13 28.84 -14.10
CA LEU A 296 3.60 29.97 -14.90
C LEU A 296 2.65 31.17 -14.79
N GLY A 297 1.33 30.95 -14.77
CA GLY A 297 0.35 32.01 -14.56
C GLY A 297 0.49 32.68 -13.18
N GLN A 298 0.65 31.89 -12.11
CA GLN A 298 0.90 32.41 -10.77
C GLN A 298 2.21 33.21 -10.71
N ALA A 299 3.27 32.72 -11.37
CA ALA A 299 4.54 33.45 -11.45
C ALA A 299 4.38 34.78 -12.19
N ALA A 300 3.66 34.80 -13.31
CA ALA A 300 3.35 36.03 -14.06
C ALA A 300 2.56 37.03 -13.22
N LEU A 301 1.54 36.57 -12.47
CA LEU A 301 0.78 37.42 -11.56
C LEU A 301 1.67 38.06 -10.48
N ILE A 302 2.60 37.30 -9.88
CA ILE A 302 3.50 37.81 -8.84
C ILE A 302 4.53 38.80 -9.41
N LEU A 303 4.97 38.60 -10.66
CA LEU A 303 5.84 39.57 -11.35
C LEU A 303 5.15 40.92 -11.56
N ASP A 304 3.83 40.91 -11.75
CA ASP A 304 3.02 42.10 -12.01
C ASP A 304 2.60 42.80 -10.73
N ASP A 305 2.15 42.01 -9.75
CA ASP A 305 1.76 42.46 -8.42
C ASP A 305 2.46 41.60 -7.35
N PRO A 306 3.57 42.08 -6.77
CA PRO A 306 4.28 41.39 -5.70
C PRO A 306 3.44 41.09 -4.46
N LYS A 307 2.31 41.78 -4.24
CA LYS A 307 1.39 41.49 -3.13
C LYS A 307 0.56 40.23 -3.36
N ALA A 308 0.51 39.72 -4.58
CA ALA A 308 -0.25 38.52 -4.90
C ALA A 308 0.31 37.25 -4.24
N VAL A 309 1.50 37.30 -3.63
CA VAL A 309 2.10 36.17 -2.88
C VAL A 309 1.26 35.70 -1.70
N ASP A 310 0.38 36.55 -1.15
CA ASP A 310 -0.48 36.19 -0.03
C ASP A 310 -1.45 35.07 -0.40
N ASN A 311 -1.97 35.07 -1.63
CA ASN A 311 -2.78 33.98 -2.14
C ASN A 311 -2.80 33.93 -3.69
N PRO A 312 -1.68 33.50 -4.31
CA PRO A 312 -1.47 33.63 -5.75
C PRO A 312 -2.47 32.80 -6.56
N PHE A 313 -3.00 31.72 -6.00
CA PHE A 313 -3.98 30.88 -6.67
C PHE A 313 -5.34 31.56 -6.84
N TYR A 314 -5.94 32.04 -5.74
CA TYR A 314 -7.28 32.66 -5.82
C TYR A 314 -7.26 34.04 -6.46
N LEU A 315 -6.14 34.77 -6.35
CA LEU A 315 -5.94 36.06 -7.01
C LEU A 315 -5.72 35.93 -8.53
N LEU A 316 -5.39 34.73 -9.01
CA LEU A 316 -5.34 34.42 -10.45
C LEU A 316 -6.72 34.48 -11.11
N ALA A 317 -7.79 34.34 -10.31
CA ALA A 317 -9.16 34.39 -10.80
C ALA A 317 -9.75 35.80 -10.69
N PRO A 318 -10.53 36.24 -11.70
CA PRO A 318 -11.27 37.49 -11.58
C PRO A 318 -12.29 37.39 -10.44
N ASP A 319 -12.66 38.53 -9.84
CA ASP A 319 -13.47 38.59 -8.62
C ASP A 319 -14.77 37.78 -8.68
N TRP A 320 -15.46 37.81 -9.83
CA TRP A 320 -16.71 37.05 -10.04
C TRP A 320 -16.51 35.53 -10.02
N ALA A 321 -15.31 35.04 -10.38
CA ALA A 321 -15.00 33.63 -10.50
C ALA A 321 -14.47 33.02 -9.19
N ARG A 322 -14.14 33.84 -8.17
CA ARG A 322 -13.62 33.36 -6.87
C ARG A 322 -14.59 32.39 -6.17
N TRP A 323 -15.88 32.74 -6.08
CA TRP A 323 -16.90 31.87 -5.47
C TRP A 323 -17.05 30.52 -6.20
N PRO A 324 -17.27 30.48 -7.53
CA PRO A 324 -17.25 29.24 -8.29
C PRO A 324 -15.95 28.44 -8.12
N LEU A 325 -14.81 29.11 -8.08
CA LEU A 325 -13.51 28.48 -7.93
C LEU A 325 -13.34 27.83 -6.55
N VAL A 326 -13.77 28.47 -5.47
CA VAL A 326 -13.76 27.89 -4.11
C VAL A 326 -14.60 26.61 -4.05
N VAL A 327 -15.79 26.62 -4.66
CA VAL A 327 -16.64 25.42 -4.74
C VAL A 327 -15.95 24.31 -5.52
N LEU A 328 -15.36 24.63 -6.68
CA LEU A 328 -14.65 23.66 -7.51
C LEU A 328 -13.40 23.12 -6.81
N ALA A 329 -12.62 23.99 -6.16
CA ALA A 329 -11.45 23.64 -5.37
C ALA A 329 -11.83 22.72 -4.21
N THR A 330 -12.95 23.01 -3.53
CA THR A 330 -13.48 22.14 -2.47
C THR A 330 -13.81 20.75 -3.00
N PHE A 331 -14.46 20.63 -4.16
CA PHE A 331 -14.70 19.32 -4.77
C PHE A 331 -13.39 18.62 -5.18
N ALA A 332 -12.42 19.35 -5.75
CA ALA A 332 -11.13 18.80 -6.13
C ALA A 332 -10.32 18.29 -4.93
N THR A 333 -10.33 19.01 -3.80
CA THR A 333 -9.60 18.63 -2.59
C THR A 333 -10.28 17.51 -1.80
N VAL A 334 -11.62 17.43 -1.87
CA VAL A 334 -12.35 16.24 -1.44
C VAL A 334 -11.90 15.03 -2.24
N ILE A 335 -11.81 15.15 -3.56
CA ILE A 335 -11.35 14.07 -4.45
C ILE A 335 -9.88 13.70 -4.18
N ALA A 336 -8.99 14.68 -3.99
CA ALA A 336 -7.60 14.48 -3.60
C ALA A 336 -7.49 13.68 -2.30
N SER A 337 -8.27 14.07 -1.29
CA SER A 337 -8.34 13.37 0.00
C SER A 337 -8.79 11.91 -0.18
N GLN A 338 -9.70 11.63 -1.12
CA GLN A 338 -10.13 10.26 -1.44
C GLN A 338 -9.02 9.38 -2.02
N ALA A 339 -8.22 9.94 -2.91
CA ALA A 339 -7.08 9.26 -3.50
C ALA A 339 -6.14 8.73 -2.41
N VAL A 340 -5.75 9.62 -1.51
CA VAL A 340 -4.80 9.33 -0.44
C VAL A 340 -5.37 8.33 0.57
N ILE A 341 -6.65 8.48 0.97
CA ILE A 341 -7.33 7.52 1.85
C ILE A 341 -7.39 6.12 1.21
N SER A 342 -7.68 6.05 -0.10
CA SER A 342 -7.70 4.80 -0.86
C SER A 342 -6.32 4.17 -0.95
N GLY A 343 -5.28 4.98 -1.21
CA GLY A 343 -3.88 4.58 -1.18
C GLY A 343 -3.48 3.99 0.17
N ALA A 344 -3.93 4.61 1.28
CA ALA A 344 -3.67 4.11 2.63
C ALA A 344 -4.30 2.73 2.85
N PHE A 345 -5.53 2.49 2.36
CA PHE A 345 -6.15 1.16 2.41
C PHE A 345 -5.35 0.12 1.61
N SER A 346 -4.86 0.49 0.42
CA SER A 346 -4.02 -0.38 -0.42
C SER A 346 -2.73 -0.76 0.30
N VAL A 347 -2.01 0.23 0.85
CA VAL A 347 -0.79 0.01 1.65
C VAL A 347 -1.07 -0.83 2.90
N SER A 348 -2.21 -0.62 3.59
CA SER A 348 -2.64 -1.48 4.71
C SER A 348 -2.77 -2.94 4.27
N ARG A 349 -3.48 -3.20 3.17
CA ARG A 349 -3.69 -4.56 2.64
C ARG A 349 -2.37 -5.21 2.25
N GLN A 350 -1.47 -4.46 1.61
CA GLN A 350 -0.13 -4.95 1.27
C GLN A 350 0.66 -5.29 2.54
N ALA A 351 0.59 -4.47 3.59
CA ALA A 351 1.21 -4.76 4.87
C ALA A 351 0.63 -6.00 5.57
N VAL A 352 -0.69 -6.24 5.48
CA VAL A 352 -1.32 -7.48 5.97
C VAL A 352 -0.78 -8.70 5.23
N ARG A 353 -0.70 -8.64 3.88
CA ARG A 353 -0.15 -9.71 3.04
C ARG A 353 1.30 -10.05 3.38
N LEU A 354 2.12 -9.03 3.64
CA LEU A 354 3.51 -9.21 4.05
C LEU A 354 3.68 -9.58 5.53
N GLY A 355 2.57 -9.67 6.28
CA GLY A 355 2.55 -10.08 7.69
C GLY A 355 2.98 -9.02 8.70
N TYR A 356 2.95 -7.75 8.30
CA TYR A 356 3.26 -6.59 9.13
C TYR A 356 2.05 -6.01 9.85
N LEU A 357 0.82 -6.33 9.42
CA LEU A 357 -0.41 -5.94 10.11
C LEU A 357 -1.31 -7.17 10.38
N PRO A 358 -2.17 -7.11 11.42
CA PRO A 358 -3.20 -8.12 11.65
C PRO A 358 -4.17 -8.19 10.48
N HIS A 359 -4.90 -9.30 10.37
CA HIS A 359 -5.98 -9.39 9.39
C HIS A 359 -7.03 -8.33 9.70
N LEU A 360 -7.08 -7.30 8.87
CA LEU A 360 -8.08 -6.24 8.93
C LEU A 360 -9.33 -6.69 8.19
N THR A 361 -10.50 -6.23 8.64
CA THR A 361 -11.73 -6.43 7.88
C THR A 361 -11.64 -5.60 6.59
N VAL A 362 -11.54 -6.28 5.46
CA VAL A 362 -11.54 -5.66 4.13
C VAL A 362 -12.92 -5.89 3.51
N ARG A 363 -13.63 -4.81 3.18
CA ARG A 363 -14.88 -4.89 2.41
C ARG A 363 -14.59 -4.45 0.99
N HIS A 364 -14.76 -5.34 0.02
CA HIS A 364 -14.67 -4.98 -1.39
C HIS A 364 -15.88 -4.12 -1.76
N THR A 365 -15.63 -2.94 -2.32
CA THR A 365 -16.69 -1.98 -2.69
C THR A 365 -17.09 -2.08 -4.16
N SER A 366 -16.33 -2.83 -4.96
CA SER A 366 -16.65 -3.19 -6.35
C SER A 366 -16.59 -4.70 -6.56
N THR A 367 -17.47 -5.20 -7.40
CA THR A 367 -17.51 -6.60 -7.87
C THR A 367 -16.48 -6.89 -8.95
N HIS A 368 -15.93 -5.86 -9.60
CA HIS A 368 -15.04 -5.99 -10.75
C HIS A 368 -13.60 -5.57 -10.46
N GLU A 369 -13.37 -4.67 -9.50
CA GLU A 369 -12.05 -4.09 -9.22
C GLU A 369 -11.50 -4.53 -7.86
N SER A 370 -10.43 -5.34 -7.88
CA SER A 370 -9.83 -5.89 -6.66
C SER A 370 -9.24 -4.80 -5.75
N GLY A 371 -8.84 -3.65 -6.30
CA GLY A 371 -8.25 -2.53 -5.58
C GLY A 371 -9.28 -1.65 -4.84
N GLN A 372 -10.57 -1.71 -5.18
CA GLN A 372 -11.58 -0.89 -4.52
C GLN A 372 -12.00 -1.55 -3.20
N ILE A 373 -11.32 -1.14 -2.13
CA ILE A 373 -11.45 -1.71 -0.80
C ILE A 373 -11.82 -0.64 0.21
N TYR A 374 -12.62 -1.01 1.20
CA TYR A 374 -12.90 -0.21 2.38
C TYR A 374 -12.36 -0.93 3.60
N VAL A 375 -11.49 -0.25 4.36
CA VAL A 375 -10.88 -0.78 5.59
C VAL A 375 -11.34 0.09 6.77
N PRO A 376 -12.41 -0.31 7.50
CA PRO A 376 -13.06 0.55 8.49
C PRO A 376 -12.13 1.04 9.60
N ALA A 377 -11.26 0.16 10.11
CA ALA A 377 -10.33 0.50 11.19
C ALA A 377 -9.34 1.59 10.78
N VAL A 378 -8.80 1.49 9.56
CA VAL A 378 -7.85 2.47 9.01
C VAL A 378 -8.58 3.78 8.73
N ASN A 379 -9.79 3.73 8.17
CA ASN A 379 -10.61 4.91 7.90
C ASN A 379 -10.82 5.78 9.15
N TRP A 380 -11.27 5.17 10.25
CA TRP A 380 -11.54 5.91 11.48
C TRP A 380 -10.28 6.37 12.19
N LEU A 381 -9.19 5.61 12.08
CA LEU A 381 -7.88 6.03 12.60
C LEU A 381 -7.35 7.25 11.83
N LEU A 382 -7.43 7.23 10.50
CA LEU A 382 -7.08 8.38 9.66
C LEU A 382 -7.97 9.58 9.99
N PHE A 383 -9.30 9.41 10.10
CA PHE A 383 -10.22 10.49 10.44
C PHE A 383 -9.85 11.17 11.76
N ALA A 384 -9.61 10.38 12.81
CA ALA A 384 -9.20 10.90 14.11
C ALA A 384 -7.88 11.67 14.03
N GLY A 385 -6.91 11.13 13.27
CA GLY A 385 -5.63 11.79 13.03
C GLY A 385 -5.76 13.13 12.30
N VAL A 386 -6.51 13.15 11.19
CA VAL A 386 -6.81 14.37 10.42
C VAL A 386 -7.49 15.41 11.29
N LEU A 387 -8.49 15.02 12.10
CA LEU A 387 -9.20 15.94 12.99
C LEU A 387 -8.28 16.58 14.03
N VAL A 388 -7.40 15.77 14.65
CA VAL A 388 -6.40 16.27 15.60
C VAL A 388 -5.47 17.27 14.92
N LEU A 389 -5.01 17.00 13.70
CA LEU A 389 -4.15 17.92 12.93
C LEU A 389 -4.86 19.25 12.63
N MET A 390 -6.09 19.20 12.12
CA MET A 390 -6.84 20.41 11.79
C MET A 390 -7.04 21.32 13.02
N VAL A 391 -7.38 20.72 14.17
CA VAL A 391 -7.59 21.48 15.41
C VAL A 391 -6.27 22.00 15.99
N ALA A 392 -5.17 21.25 15.84
CA ALA A 392 -3.87 21.65 16.37
C ALA A 392 -3.22 22.79 15.57
N PHE A 393 -3.32 22.78 14.24
CA PHE A 393 -2.63 23.74 13.37
C PHE A 393 -3.50 24.92 12.93
N THR A 394 -4.82 24.74 12.88
CA THR A 394 -5.86 25.74 12.54
C THR A 394 -5.77 26.43 11.18
N SER A 395 -4.61 26.55 10.54
CA SER A 395 -4.40 27.13 9.21
C SER A 395 -3.52 26.24 8.32
N SER A 396 -3.68 26.36 7.00
CA SER A 396 -2.94 25.58 6.02
C SER A 396 -1.44 25.90 6.00
N ASP A 397 -1.07 27.18 6.18
CA ASP A 397 0.33 27.64 6.17
C ASP A 397 1.19 27.01 7.29
N LYS A 398 0.64 26.95 8.51
CA LYS A 398 1.30 26.28 9.64
C LYS A 398 1.44 24.77 9.40
N LEU A 399 0.45 24.17 8.74
CA LEU A 399 0.45 22.74 8.42
C LEU A 399 1.44 22.42 7.29
N ALA A 400 1.58 23.32 6.30
CA ALA A 400 2.48 23.18 5.16
C ALA A 400 3.96 23.09 5.60
N THR A 401 4.35 23.89 6.61
CA THR A 401 5.70 23.91 7.16
C THR A 401 6.10 22.56 7.80
N ALA A 402 5.13 21.77 8.26
CA ALA A 402 5.35 20.48 8.92
C ALA A 402 5.37 19.27 7.97
N TYR A 403 5.01 19.44 6.69
CA TYR A 403 4.57 18.34 5.83
C TYR A 403 5.69 17.66 5.03
N GLY A 404 6.62 18.42 4.44
CA GLY A 404 7.49 17.91 3.37
C GLY A 404 8.48 16.79 3.77
N LEU A 405 8.73 16.57 5.06
CA LEU A 405 9.67 15.55 5.53
C LEU A 405 9.18 14.10 5.31
N ALA A 406 7.88 13.84 5.47
CA ALA A 406 7.33 12.50 5.22
C ALA A 406 7.40 12.13 3.73
N VAL A 407 7.02 13.07 2.87
CA VAL A 407 7.02 12.87 1.41
C VAL A 407 8.45 12.67 0.91
N THR A 408 9.37 13.59 1.22
CA THR A 408 10.78 13.44 0.81
C THR A 408 11.42 12.14 1.29
N GLY A 409 11.15 11.72 2.52
CA GLY A 409 11.60 10.42 3.03
C GLY A 409 11.05 9.25 2.21
N THR A 410 9.78 9.31 1.82
CA THR A 410 9.13 8.27 1.01
C THR A 410 9.68 8.24 -0.42
N LEU A 411 9.93 9.41 -1.03
CA LEU A 411 10.60 9.54 -2.34
C LEU A 411 11.98 8.84 -2.31
N MET A 412 12.81 9.16 -1.31
CA MET A 412 14.15 8.59 -1.16
C MET A 412 14.14 7.08 -0.96
N LEU A 413 13.23 6.56 -0.13
CA LEU A 413 13.08 5.12 0.09
C LEU A 413 12.59 4.42 -1.18
N THR A 414 11.68 5.04 -1.93
CA THR A 414 11.20 4.53 -3.22
C THR A 414 12.34 4.45 -4.23
N THR A 415 13.15 5.50 -4.36
CA THR A 415 14.34 5.53 -5.24
C THR A 415 15.33 4.45 -4.85
N THR A 416 15.60 4.29 -3.55
CA THR A 416 16.50 3.24 -3.04
C THR A 416 16.01 1.84 -3.40
N LEU A 417 14.73 1.54 -3.14
CA LEU A 417 14.11 0.27 -3.49
C LEU A 417 14.08 0.03 -5.00
N PHE A 418 13.81 1.08 -5.79
CA PHE A 418 13.80 0.99 -7.25
C PHE A 418 15.20 0.65 -7.79
N LEU A 419 16.26 1.28 -7.27
CA LEU A 419 17.64 0.96 -7.66
C LEU A 419 18.01 -0.49 -7.29
N MET A 420 17.59 -0.97 -6.12
CA MET A 420 17.77 -2.39 -5.74
C MET A 420 17.03 -3.32 -6.70
N TYR A 421 15.81 -2.98 -7.09
CA TYR A 421 15.02 -3.74 -8.06
C TYR A 421 15.64 -3.73 -9.45
N ALA A 422 16.04 -2.55 -9.95
CA ALA A 422 16.66 -2.38 -11.26
C ALA A 422 18.00 -3.13 -11.36
N HIS A 423 18.80 -3.14 -10.29
CA HIS A 423 20.04 -3.91 -10.22
C HIS A 423 19.77 -5.43 -10.29
N THR A 424 18.74 -5.91 -9.60
CA THR A 424 18.52 -7.36 -9.41
C THR A 424 17.67 -8.00 -10.51
N LYS A 425 16.51 -7.41 -10.84
CA LYS A 425 15.58 -7.93 -11.85
C LYS A 425 15.89 -7.42 -13.25
N TRP A 426 16.08 -6.11 -13.41
CA TRP A 426 16.35 -5.52 -14.73
C TRP A 426 17.81 -5.62 -15.15
N ARG A 427 18.71 -6.01 -14.24
CA ARG A 427 20.15 -6.19 -14.47
C ARG A 427 20.79 -4.96 -15.11
N TRP A 428 20.39 -3.77 -14.69
CA TRP A 428 20.96 -2.53 -15.20
C TRP A 428 22.48 -2.47 -14.94
N PRO A 429 23.28 -2.03 -15.93
CA PRO A 429 24.70 -1.80 -15.73
C PRO A 429 24.93 -0.69 -14.69
N THR A 430 26.07 -0.75 -14.00
CA THR A 430 26.39 0.14 -12.88
C THR A 430 26.29 1.63 -13.24
N TRP A 431 26.65 2.02 -14.46
CA TRP A 431 26.54 3.43 -14.88
C TRP A 431 25.10 3.95 -14.92
N GLN A 432 24.11 3.12 -15.30
CA GLN A 432 22.70 3.49 -15.27
C GLN A 432 22.20 3.66 -13.84
N LEU A 433 22.64 2.77 -12.94
CA LEU A 433 22.31 2.85 -11.52
C LEU A 433 22.91 4.10 -10.88
N VAL A 434 24.18 4.39 -11.15
CA VAL A 434 24.88 5.58 -10.64
C VAL A 434 24.25 6.85 -11.19
N LEU A 435 24.00 6.93 -12.50
CA LEU A 435 23.35 8.10 -13.11
C LEU A 435 21.95 8.34 -12.51
N THR A 436 21.13 7.29 -12.42
CA THR A 436 19.78 7.38 -11.84
C THR A 436 19.84 7.76 -10.36
N GLY A 437 20.77 7.17 -9.60
CA GLY A 437 20.97 7.47 -8.19
C GLY A 437 21.44 8.89 -7.93
N ILE A 438 22.31 9.44 -8.78
CA ILE A 438 22.77 10.83 -8.68
C ILE A 438 21.64 11.79 -9.04
N VAL A 439 20.96 11.57 -10.18
CA VAL A 439 19.93 12.49 -10.67
C VAL A 439 18.70 12.52 -9.76
N PHE A 440 18.15 11.36 -9.38
CA PHE A 440 16.97 11.31 -8.53
C PHE A 440 17.34 11.39 -7.06
N GLY A 441 18.27 10.55 -6.60
CA GLY A 441 18.67 10.50 -5.20
C GLY A 441 19.38 11.76 -4.73
N GLY A 442 20.17 12.42 -5.58
CA GLY A 442 20.82 13.69 -5.24
C GLY A 442 19.80 14.83 -5.07
N LEU A 443 18.84 14.94 -5.98
CA LEU A 443 17.76 15.92 -5.90
C LEU A 443 16.87 15.68 -4.65
N GLU A 444 16.47 14.42 -4.41
CA GLU A 444 15.67 14.04 -3.25
C GLU A 444 16.41 14.26 -1.93
N LEU A 445 17.71 13.99 -1.90
CA LEU A 445 18.55 14.26 -0.73
C LEU A 445 18.58 15.76 -0.41
N LEU A 446 18.62 16.63 -1.43
CA LEU A 446 18.54 18.09 -1.23
C LEU A 446 17.17 18.50 -0.64
N TYR A 447 16.06 18.00 -1.19
CA TYR A 447 14.74 18.27 -0.61
C TYR A 447 14.60 17.74 0.81
N PHE A 448 15.09 16.54 1.07
CA PHE A 448 15.08 15.95 2.40
C PHE A 448 15.91 16.78 3.38
N ALA A 449 17.13 17.16 3.00
CA ALA A 449 17.99 18.00 3.82
C ALA A 449 17.34 19.36 4.14
N ALA A 450 16.71 20.00 3.15
CA ALA A 450 15.94 21.23 3.36
C ALA A 450 14.79 21.02 4.36
N ASN A 451 14.02 19.95 4.21
CA ASN A 451 12.90 19.64 5.12
C ASN A 451 13.34 19.21 6.52
N VAL A 452 14.51 18.62 6.69
CA VAL A 452 15.06 18.27 8.02
C VAL A 452 15.23 19.52 8.88
N THR A 453 15.57 20.67 8.29
CA THR A 453 15.68 21.94 9.03
C THR A 453 14.35 22.40 9.63
N LYS A 454 13.21 21.87 9.16
CA LYS A 454 11.85 22.20 9.62
C LYS A 454 11.37 21.33 10.78
N ILE A 455 12.16 20.37 11.25
CA ILE A 455 11.82 19.54 12.41
C ILE A 455 11.42 20.40 13.63
N PRO A 456 12.12 21.50 14.00
CA PRO A 456 11.72 22.35 15.12
C PRO A 456 10.38 23.06 14.91
N HIS A 457 9.96 23.26 13.67
CA HIS A 457 8.78 24.04 13.28
C HIS A 457 7.57 23.15 12.90
N GLY A 458 7.57 21.89 13.33
CA GLY A 458 6.45 20.96 13.15
C GLY A 458 6.75 19.72 12.32
N GLY A 459 7.89 19.69 11.61
CA GLY A 459 8.30 18.53 10.80
C GLY A 459 8.50 17.23 11.61
N TRP A 460 8.60 17.31 12.94
CA TRP A 460 8.65 16.15 13.83
C TRP A 460 7.36 15.32 13.83
N LEU A 461 6.22 15.92 13.49
CA LEU A 461 4.91 15.29 13.65
C LEU A 461 4.66 14.11 12.69
N PRO A 462 4.85 14.27 11.35
CA PRO A 462 4.80 13.12 10.45
C PRO A 462 5.79 12.01 10.82
N LEU A 463 6.97 12.35 11.33
CA LEU A 463 7.95 11.36 11.81
C LEU A 463 7.46 10.62 13.05
N LEU A 464 6.79 11.31 13.99
CA LEU A 464 6.21 10.67 15.16
C LEU A 464 5.12 9.67 14.74
N ILE A 465 4.24 10.08 13.83
CA ILE A 465 3.20 9.19 13.28
C ILE A 465 3.86 7.97 12.62
N ALA A 466 4.87 8.18 11.78
CA ALA A 466 5.62 7.09 11.17
C ALA A 466 6.27 6.17 12.22
N ALA A 467 6.89 6.72 13.27
CA ALA A 467 7.51 5.95 14.34
C ALA A 467 6.49 5.09 15.12
N ILE A 468 5.28 5.61 15.35
CA ILE A 468 4.17 4.85 15.95
C ILE A 468 3.78 3.70 15.03
N VAL A 469 3.58 3.95 13.74
CA VAL A 469 3.18 2.92 12.76
C VAL A 469 4.26 1.85 12.60
N VAL A 470 5.55 2.22 12.51
CA VAL A 470 6.68 1.28 12.50
C VAL A 470 6.67 0.43 13.76
N THR A 471 6.44 1.03 14.92
CA THR A 471 6.38 0.31 16.20
C THR A 471 5.25 -0.72 16.21
N VAL A 472 4.07 -0.36 15.71
CA VAL A 472 2.93 -1.28 15.56
C VAL A 472 3.28 -2.42 14.60
N MET A 473 3.78 -2.10 13.40
CA MET A 473 4.07 -3.11 12.37
C MET A 473 5.17 -4.09 12.80
N THR A 474 6.27 -3.59 13.36
CA THR A 474 7.37 -4.43 13.83
C THR A 474 7.00 -5.25 15.06
N THR A 475 6.15 -4.72 15.95
CA THR A 475 5.60 -5.48 17.09
C THR A 475 4.68 -6.59 16.64
N TRP A 476 3.80 -6.31 15.68
CA TRP A 476 2.94 -7.33 15.08
C TRP A 476 3.76 -8.43 14.39
N GLN A 477 4.72 -8.05 13.55
CA GLN A 477 5.57 -9.01 12.84
C GLN A 477 6.32 -9.92 13.82
N ARG A 478 6.94 -9.34 14.86
CA ARG A 478 7.69 -10.11 15.85
C ARG A 478 6.79 -11.03 16.66
N GLY A 479 5.64 -10.54 17.11
CA GLY A 479 4.66 -11.38 17.83
C GLY A 479 4.13 -12.51 16.96
N ARG A 480 3.81 -12.23 15.69
CA ARG A 480 3.40 -13.26 14.72
C ARG A 480 4.50 -14.31 14.52
N GLN A 481 5.77 -13.93 14.39
CA GLN A 481 6.88 -14.88 14.27
C GLN A 481 6.98 -15.80 15.49
N ILE A 482 6.87 -15.24 16.70
CA ILE A 482 6.94 -16.03 17.94
C ILE A 482 5.75 -16.99 18.06
N VAL A 483 4.53 -16.50 17.81
CA VAL A 483 3.31 -17.33 17.86
C VAL A 483 3.35 -18.42 16.79
N THR A 484 3.77 -18.09 15.57
CA THR A 484 3.85 -19.05 14.47
C THR A 484 4.92 -20.11 14.74
N GLY A 485 6.08 -19.73 15.28
CA GLY A 485 7.13 -20.67 15.68
C GLY A 485 6.64 -21.65 16.75
N ARG A 486 6.09 -21.13 17.87
CA ARG A 486 5.54 -21.97 18.94
C ARG A 486 4.38 -22.84 18.46
N ARG A 487 3.55 -22.32 17.54
CA ARG A 487 2.46 -23.07 16.93
C ARG A 487 3.00 -24.26 16.14
N ILE A 488 3.98 -24.05 15.26
CA ILE A 488 4.60 -25.12 14.47
C ILE A 488 5.24 -26.17 15.39
N GLU A 489 5.91 -25.75 16.47
CA GLU A 489 6.48 -26.66 17.47
C GLU A 489 5.42 -27.54 18.16
N LEU A 490 4.26 -26.96 18.53
CA LEU A 490 3.15 -27.69 19.16
C LEU A 490 2.41 -28.61 18.17
N GLU A 491 2.33 -28.21 16.91
CA GLU A 491 1.68 -28.95 15.84
C GLU A 491 2.53 -30.14 15.38
N GLY A 492 3.85 -29.97 15.25
CA GLY A 492 4.75 -30.98 14.71
C GLY A 492 4.45 -31.36 13.25
N PRO A 493 5.28 -32.21 12.62
CA PRO A 493 5.09 -32.62 11.23
C PRO A 493 3.85 -33.49 11.05
N LEU A 494 3.04 -33.19 10.03
CA LEU A 494 1.84 -33.97 9.70
C LEU A 494 2.17 -35.44 9.35
N PRO A 495 3.16 -35.74 8.48
CA PRO A 495 3.45 -37.12 8.11
C PRO A 495 3.87 -37.99 9.29
N GLU A 496 4.71 -37.46 10.19
CA GLU A 496 5.14 -38.17 11.41
C GLU A 496 3.95 -38.45 12.34
N PHE A 497 3.04 -37.48 12.48
CA PHE A 497 1.85 -37.66 13.29
C PHE A 497 0.91 -38.72 12.71
N VAL A 498 0.66 -38.71 11.40
CA VAL A 498 -0.19 -39.71 10.72
C VAL A 498 0.45 -41.10 10.84
N GLN A 499 1.75 -41.22 10.66
CA GLN A 499 2.47 -42.48 10.87
C GLN A 499 2.29 -43.01 12.30
N LYS A 500 2.43 -42.13 13.30
CA LYS A 500 2.21 -42.49 14.70
C LYS A 500 0.78 -42.98 14.97
N LEU A 501 -0.24 -42.39 14.35
CA LEU A 501 -1.63 -42.86 14.48
C LEU A 501 -1.81 -44.31 14.01
N ARG A 502 -1.07 -44.70 12.95
CA ARG A 502 -1.08 -46.07 12.42
C ARG A 502 -0.37 -47.03 13.38
N ASP A 503 0.82 -46.64 13.86
CA ASP A 503 1.61 -47.46 14.79
C ASP A 503 0.88 -47.70 16.11
N ASP A 504 0.24 -46.65 16.66
CA ASP A 504 -0.49 -46.72 17.92
C ASP A 504 -1.85 -47.43 17.81
N ARG A 505 -2.31 -47.76 16.59
CA ARG A 505 -3.62 -48.39 16.30
C ARG A 505 -4.78 -47.75 17.06
N VAL A 506 -4.88 -46.42 16.98
CA VAL A 506 -5.89 -45.64 17.70
C VAL A 506 -7.31 -46.14 17.38
N PRO A 507 -8.17 -46.38 18.39
CA PRO A 507 -9.55 -46.82 18.17
C PRO A 507 -10.33 -45.86 17.26
N ARG A 508 -11.05 -46.42 16.28
CA ARG A 508 -11.89 -45.65 15.37
C ARG A 508 -13.36 -45.63 15.78
N VAL A 509 -14.01 -44.48 15.65
CA VAL A 509 -15.45 -44.28 15.86
C VAL A 509 -16.14 -43.91 14.54
N PRO A 510 -17.43 -44.29 14.36
CA PRO A 510 -18.17 -43.93 13.15
C PRO A 510 -18.27 -42.41 12.93
N GLY A 511 -18.23 -42.01 11.67
CA GLY A 511 -18.46 -40.62 11.24
C GLY A 511 -17.24 -39.92 10.61
N ILE A 512 -17.44 -38.65 10.25
CA ILE A 512 -16.46 -37.83 9.53
C ILE A 512 -16.05 -36.65 10.39
N ALA A 513 -14.74 -36.49 10.59
CA ALA A 513 -14.18 -35.34 11.29
C ALA A 513 -13.39 -34.44 10.34
N VAL A 514 -13.77 -33.18 10.26
CA VAL A 514 -13.15 -32.18 9.39
C VAL A 514 -12.31 -31.23 10.24
N PHE A 515 -11.04 -31.07 9.88
CA PHE A 515 -10.07 -30.23 10.58
C PHE A 515 -9.57 -29.11 9.65
N PRO A 516 -10.15 -27.91 9.71
CA PRO A 516 -9.62 -26.75 9.01
C PRO A 516 -8.23 -26.38 9.55
N HIS A 517 -7.25 -26.27 8.66
CA HIS A 517 -5.84 -26.08 9.00
C HIS A 517 -5.10 -25.34 7.87
N PRO A 518 -4.13 -24.44 8.11
CA PRO A 518 -3.60 -23.61 7.03
C PRO A 518 -2.53 -24.28 6.13
N THR A 519 -2.01 -25.45 6.49
CA THR A 519 -0.91 -26.10 5.75
C THR A 519 -1.08 -27.62 5.70
N ASN A 520 -0.45 -28.28 4.73
CA ASN A 520 -0.29 -29.75 4.71
C ASN A 520 1.01 -30.23 5.40
N GLN A 521 1.78 -29.33 6.00
CA GLN A 521 3.09 -29.65 6.57
C GLN A 521 3.00 -30.01 8.06
N THR A 522 2.06 -29.41 8.78
CA THR A 522 1.91 -29.59 10.23
C THR A 522 0.58 -30.22 10.60
N ALA A 523 0.52 -30.95 11.71
CA ALA A 523 -0.72 -31.59 12.15
C ALA A 523 -1.67 -30.58 12.84
N PRO A 524 -2.99 -30.59 12.56
CA PRO A 524 -3.93 -29.73 13.25
C PRO A 524 -3.91 -29.99 14.77
N LEU A 525 -3.77 -28.92 15.58
CA LEU A 525 -3.77 -29.06 17.05
C LEU A 525 -5.04 -29.73 17.58
N ALA A 526 -6.19 -29.42 16.99
CA ALA A 526 -7.45 -30.03 17.35
C ALA A 526 -7.46 -31.55 17.12
N LEU A 527 -6.80 -32.04 16.05
CA LEU A 527 -6.67 -33.47 15.77
C LEU A 527 -5.76 -34.13 16.81
N ARG A 528 -4.59 -33.54 17.08
CA ARG A 528 -3.68 -34.02 18.13
C ARG A 528 -4.37 -34.08 19.49
N ALA A 529 -5.02 -33.00 19.89
CA ALA A 529 -5.74 -32.90 21.15
C ALA A 529 -6.88 -33.92 21.23
N ASN A 530 -7.61 -34.15 20.14
CA ASN A 530 -8.67 -35.15 20.11
C ASN A 530 -8.12 -36.57 20.36
N VAL A 531 -7.03 -36.95 19.68
CA VAL A 531 -6.40 -38.26 19.88
C VAL A 531 -5.75 -38.36 21.26
N GLU A 532 -5.12 -37.30 21.76
CA GLU A 532 -4.46 -37.31 23.07
C GLU A 532 -5.45 -37.36 24.23
N PHE A 533 -6.57 -36.63 24.14
CA PHE A 533 -7.55 -36.49 25.22
C PHE A 533 -8.68 -37.51 25.13
N ASN A 534 -9.34 -37.62 23.97
CA ASN A 534 -10.46 -38.55 23.78
C ASN A 534 -10.01 -39.97 23.44
N LYS A 535 -8.74 -40.17 23.06
CA LYS A 535 -8.16 -41.48 22.69
C LYS A 535 -8.89 -42.18 21.53
N VAL A 536 -9.52 -41.40 20.64
CA VAL A 536 -10.26 -41.91 19.48
C VAL A 536 -9.94 -41.12 18.21
N LEU A 537 -10.08 -41.79 17.07
CA LEU A 537 -10.04 -41.23 15.72
C LEU A 537 -11.38 -41.48 15.03
N HIS A 538 -11.82 -40.62 14.12
CA HIS A 538 -13.02 -40.93 13.34
C HIS A 538 -12.66 -41.86 12.18
N GLU A 539 -13.63 -42.62 11.65
CA GLU A 539 -13.43 -43.48 10.48
C GLU A 539 -12.84 -42.72 9.29
N ARG A 540 -13.32 -41.49 9.05
CA ARG A 540 -12.82 -40.58 8.04
C ARG A 540 -12.36 -39.26 8.66
N VAL A 541 -11.14 -38.84 8.34
CA VAL A 541 -10.55 -37.58 8.77
C VAL A 541 -10.19 -36.75 7.55
N VAL A 542 -10.70 -35.53 7.48
CA VAL A 542 -10.48 -34.61 6.36
C VAL A 542 -9.78 -33.35 6.88
N ILE A 543 -8.54 -33.15 6.50
CA ILE A 543 -7.80 -31.92 6.80
C ILE A 543 -8.01 -30.94 5.66
N VAL A 544 -8.57 -29.77 5.93
CA VAL A 544 -8.92 -28.79 4.89
C VAL A 544 -8.03 -27.56 4.99
N SER A 545 -7.22 -27.34 3.96
CA SER A 545 -6.41 -26.13 3.78
C SER A 545 -7.05 -25.16 2.80
N VAL A 546 -7.32 -23.95 3.25
CA VAL A 546 -7.88 -22.87 2.42
C VAL A 546 -6.78 -21.89 2.00
N GLN A 547 -6.59 -21.75 0.69
CA GLN A 547 -5.67 -20.81 0.06
C GLN A 547 -6.47 -19.73 -0.68
N SER A 548 -6.19 -18.46 -0.40
CA SER A 548 -6.78 -17.34 -1.14
C SER A 548 -5.86 -16.89 -2.27
N LEU A 549 -6.38 -16.81 -3.48
CA LEU A 549 -5.70 -16.34 -4.68
C LEU A 549 -6.12 -14.90 -5.02
N ASN A 550 -5.28 -14.16 -5.75
CA ASN A 550 -5.56 -12.78 -6.16
C ASN A 550 -6.37 -12.69 -7.47
N VAL A 551 -7.34 -13.59 -7.63
CA VAL A 551 -8.29 -13.60 -8.76
C VAL A 551 -9.70 -13.47 -8.20
N PRO A 552 -10.65 -12.86 -8.93
CA PRO A 552 -12.01 -12.66 -8.40
C PRO A 552 -12.69 -13.99 -8.11
N TYR A 553 -12.60 -14.93 -9.05
CA TYR A 553 -13.14 -16.28 -8.95
C TYR A 553 -12.08 -17.26 -9.42
N VAL A 554 -11.96 -18.39 -8.72
CA VAL A 554 -11.13 -19.52 -9.18
C VAL A 554 -12.03 -20.52 -9.91
N PRO A 555 -11.68 -20.96 -11.14
CA PRO A 555 -12.41 -22.00 -11.85
C PRO A 555 -12.52 -23.28 -11.00
N LEU A 556 -13.68 -23.94 -11.05
CA LEU A 556 -13.96 -25.16 -10.27
C LEU A 556 -12.90 -26.26 -10.47
N THR A 557 -12.32 -26.36 -11.68
CA THR A 557 -11.28 -27.34 -12.03
C THR A 557 -9.93 -27.12 -11.33
N GLU A 558 -9.60 -25.88 -10.96
CA GLU A 558 -8.33 -25.51 -10.29
C GLU A 558 -8.52 -25.25 -8.79
N ARG A 559 -9.79 -25.20 -8.35
CA ARG A 559 -10.20 -24.88 -6.99
C ARG A 559 -9.77 -25.93 -5.99
N LEU A 560 -9.59 -27.20 -6.38
CA LEU A 560 -9.41 -28.31 -5.43
C LEU A 560 -8.23 -29.19 -5.82
N THR A 561 -7.43 -29.55 -4.84
CA THR A 561 -6.41 -30.61 -4.95
C THR A 561 -6.45 -31.48 -3.70
N VAL A 562 -6.54 -32.78 -3.90
CA VAL A 562 -6.61 -33.81 -2.87
C VAL A 562 -5.24 -34.50 -2.75
N ASP A 563 -4.82 -34.79 -1.54
CA ASP A 563 -3.56 -35.45 -1.19
C ASP A 563 -3.87 -36.51 -0.12
N ASP A 564 -3.66 -37.79 -0.47
CA ASP A 564 -3.96 -38.94 0.39
C ASP A 564 -2.84 -39.18 1.44
N LEU A 565 -1.90 -38.24 1.60
CA LEU A 565 -0.84 -38.25 2.62
C LEU A 565 0.03 -39.52 2.65
N GLY A 566 0.04 -40.28 1.55
CA GLY A 566 0.89 -41.44 1.31
C GLY A 566 0.25 -42.80 1.58
N ASP A 567 -0.98 -42.90 2.11
CA ASP A 567 -1.66 -44.18 2.34
C ASP A 567 -3.19 -44.04 2.29
N VAL A 568 -3.83 -44.68 1.32
CA VAL A 568 -5.28 -44.60 1.04
C VAL A 568 -6.10 -45.47 2.01
N GLU A 569 -5.47 -46.32 2.82
CA GLU A 569 -6.19 -47.21 3.76
C GLU A 569 -6.33 -46.62 5.16
N ASP A 570 -5.64 -45.51 5.46
CA ASP A 570 -5.71 -44.88 6.78
C ASP A 570 -6.87 -43.87 6.91
N GLY A 571 -7.61 -43.58 5.85
CA GLY A 571 -8.78 -42.72 5.88
C GLY A 571 -8.50 -41.29 6.37
N VAL A 572 -7.25 -40.82 6.27
CA VAL A 572 -6.84 -39.45 6.56
C VAL A 572 -6.45 -38.74 5.26
N VAL A 573 -7.33 -37.85 4.79
CA VAL A 573 -7.13 -37.13 3.54
C VAL A 573 -6.84 -35.65 3.79
N HIS A 574 -5.97 -35.05 2.99
CA HIS A 574 -5.75 -33.61 2.96
C HIS A 574 -6.33 -32.97 1.70
N VAL A 575 -7.25 -32.02 1.88
CA VAL A 575 -7.89 -31.26 0.80
C VAL A 575 -7.38 -29.83 0.82
N THR A 576 -6.74 -29.41 -0.27
CA THR A 576 -6.38 -28.00 -0.50
C THR A 576 -7.42 -27.35 -1.40
N ALA A 577 -7.99 -26.24 -0.94
CA ALA A 577 -8.96 -25.46 -1.67
C ALA A 577 -8.49 -24.03 -1.95
N ARG A 578 -8.61 -23.61 -3.20
CA ARG A 578 -8.17 -22.32 -3.73
C ARG A 578 -9.38 -21.45 -4.05
N PHE A 579 -9.50 -20.34 -3.33
CA PHE A 579 -10.61 -19.40 -3.50
C PHE A 579 -10.12 -18.06 -4.03
N GLY A 580 -10.91 -17.45 -4.91
CA GLY A 580 -10.74 -16.06 -5.31
C GLY A 580 -11.22 -15.11 -4.21
N PHE A 581 -10.95 -13.82 -4.35
CA PHE A 581 -11.33 -12.82 -3.33
C PHE A 581 -12.85 -12.54 -3.27
N GLN A 582 -13.63 -12.94 -4.28
CA GLN A 582 -15.11 -12.91 -4.24
C GLN A 582 -15.72 -14.29 -3.97
N ASP A 583 -14.90 -15.35 -3.90
CA ASP A 583 -15.42 -16.67 -3.60
C ASP A 583 -15.71 -16.80 -2.11
N PRO A 584 -16.92 -17.22 -1.70
CA PRO A 584 -17.20 -17.48 -0.30
C PRO A 584 -16.41 -18.73 0.14
N PRO A 585 -15.57 -18.64 1.19
CA PRO A 585 -14.84 -19.79 1.71
C PRO A 585 -15.79 -20.67 2.54
N ASP A 586 -16.68 -21.39 1.86
CA ASP A 586 -17.69 -22.27 2.42
C ASP A 586 -17.18 -23.70 2.44
N ILE A 587 -16.65 -24.14 3.58
CA ILE A 587 -16.09 -25.50 3.73
C ILE A 587 -17.18 -26.58 3.56
N PRO A 588 -18.39 -26.46 4.15
CA PRO A 588 -19.46 -27.44 3.92
C PRO A 588 -19.81 -27.62 2.44
N GLN A 589 -19.97 -26.53 1.69
CA GLN A 589 -20.26 -26.61 0.26
C GLN A 589 -19.10 -27.25 -0.53
N LEU A 590 -17.87 -26.89 -0.17
CA LEU A 590 -16.67 -27.47 -0.77
C LEU A 590 -16.59 -28.98 -0.60
N LEU A 591 -16.94 -29.51 0.57
CA LEU A 591 -16.94 -30.96 0.80
C LEU A 591 -17.97 -31.68 -0.08
N ARG A 592 -19.12 -31.05 -0.37
CA ARG A 592 -20.09 -31.58 -1.33
C ARG A 592 -19.53 -31.62 -2.75
N ASP A 593 -18.82 -30.57 -3.14
CA ASP A 593 -18.23 -30.44 -4.47
C ASP A 593 -17.09 -31.45 -4.70
N CYS A 594 -16.36 -31.83 -3.64
CA CYS A 594 -15.24 -32.78 -3.68
C CYS A 594 -15.64 -34.26 -3.78
N ARG A 595 -16.93 -34.59 -3.59
CA ARG A 595 -17.39 -35.98 -3.39
C ARG A 595 -17.01 -36.96 -4.50
N SER A 596 -16.84 -36.46 -5.73
CA SER A 596 -16.50 -37.27 -6.91
C SER A 596 -14.99 -37.37 -7.21
N MET A 597 -14.14 -36.73 -6.41
CA MET A 597 -12.71 -36.59 -6.72
C MET A 597 -11.82 -37.69 -6.15
N SER A 598 -12.22 -38.35 -5.07
CA SER A 598 -11.54 -39.55 -4.53
C SER A 598 -12.54 -40.46 -3.82
N GLU A 599 -12.25 -41.77 -3.75
CA GLU A 599 -13.08 -42.73 -3.00
C GLU A 599 -13.12 -42.42 -1.50
N GLU A 600 -12.08 -41.79 -0.96
CA GLU A 600 -12.04 -41.35 0.45
C GLU A 600 -12.99 -40.18 0.75
N LEU A 601 -13.42 -39.46 -0.29
CA LEU A 601 -14.32 -38.30 -0.22
C LEU A 601 -15.78 -38.65 -0.57
N ASP A 602 -16.10 -39.91 -0.90
CA ASP A 602 -17.49 -40.34 -1.12
C ASP A 602 -18.22 -40.58 0.20
N PHE A 603 -18.58 -39.49 0.87
CA PHE A 603 -19.33 -39.53 2.12
C PHE A 603 -20.38 -38.42 2.19
N ASP A 604 -21.34 -38.59 3.11
CA ASP A 604 -22.36 -37.57 3.37
C ASP A 604 -21.78 -36.43 4.22
N SER A 605 -21.41 -35.33 3.56
CA SER A 605 -20.89 -34.11 4.19
C SER A 605 -21.86 -33.49 5.21
N ASP A 606 -23.16 -33.78 5.14
CA ASP A 606 -24.15 -33.24 6.08
C ASP A 606 -24.08 -33.91 7.46
N THR A 607 -23.36 -35.02 7.59
CA THR A 607 -23.07 -35.70 8.87
C THR A 607 -21.71 -35.31 9.48
N ALA A 608 -20.92 -34.50 8.77
CA ALA A 608 -19.57 -34.14 9.21
C ALA A 608 -19.58 -33.29 10.50
N SER A 609 -18.63 -33.60 11.39
CA SER A 609 -18.30 -32.82 12.59
C SER A 609 -17.03 -32.02 12.37
N TYR A 610 -17.04 -30.74 12.72
CA TYR A 610 -15.94 -29.81 12.46
C TYR A 610 -15.13 -29.55 13.73
N PHE A 611 -13.82 -29.69 13.67
CA PHE A 611 -12.91 -29.51 14.80
C PHE A 611 -11.96 -28.35 14.52
N LEU A 612 -12.13 -27.24 15.25
CA LEU A 612 -11.34 -26.04 15.09
C LEU A 612 -10.23 -25.94 16.14
N SER A 613 -9.01 -25.70 15.69
CA SER A 613 -7.90 -25.33 16.56
C SER A 613 -8.02 -23.86 16.97
N ARG A 614 -8.20 -23.57 18.26
CA ARG A 614 -8.19 -22.20 18.78
C ARG A 614 -6.98 -21.98 19.69
N LEU A 615 -6.12 -21.06 19.27
CA LEU A 615 -4.98 -20.62 20.06
C LEU A 615 -5.36 -19.43 20.92
N THR A 616 -5.30 -19.59 22.24
CA THR A 616 -5.41 -18.48 23.18
C THR A 616 -4.02 -17.96 23.46
N ILE A 617 -3.82 -16.67 23.20
CA ILE A 617 -2.53 -16.01 23.39
C ILE A 617 -2.52 -15.38 24.78
N GLU A 618 -1.66 -15.89 25.65
CA GLU A 618 -1.49 -15.39 27.01
C GLU A 618 -0.07 -14.85 27.22
N ARG A 619 0.09 -13.99 28.21
CA ARG A 619 1.41 -13.45 28.54
C ARG A 619 2.19 -14.48 29.36
N GLY A 620 3.31 -14.94 28.83
CA GLY A 620 4.17 -15.90 29.51
C GLY A 620 5.24 -15.25 30.37
N ARG A 621 5.99 -16.10 31.07
CA ARG A 621 7.29 -15.73 31.69
C ARG A 621 8.46 -15.79 30.70
N SER A 622 8.23 -16.31 29.50
CA SER A 622 9.21 -16.42 28.43
C SER A 622 9.59 -15.05 27.85
N GLY A 623 10.89 -14.75 27.74
CA GLY A 623 11.43 -13.45 27.30
C GLY A 623 11.34 -13.17 25.79
N GLY A 624 10.24 -13.52 25.12
CA GLY A 624 10.14 -13.40 23.65
C GLY A 624 10.13 -11.96 23.12
N MET A 625 9.57 -11.03 23.89
CA MET A 625 9.50 -9.59 23.59
C MET A 625 9.41 -8.74 24.87
N ALA A 626 9.67 -7.44 24.74
CA ALA A 626 9.45 -6.48 25.82
C ALA A 626 7.98 -6.47 26.28
N SER A 627 7.77 -6.35 27.59
CA SER A 627 6.46 -6.45 28.26
C SER A 627 5.38 -5.50 27.72
N TRP A 628 5.75 -4.30 27.27
CA TRP A 628 4.80 -3.35 26.66
C TRP A 628 4.45 -3.74 25.21
N ARG A 629 5.40 -4.29 24.44
CA ARG A 629 5.16 -4.82 23.09
C ARG A 629 4.26 -6.04 23.11
N THR A 630 4.42 -6.91 24.10
CA THR A 630 3.52 -8.06 24.32
C THR A 630 2.09 -7.60 24.60
N ARG A 631 1.90 -6.58 25.44
CA ARG A 631 0.56 -5.99 25.68
C ARG A 631 -0.05 -5.41 24.40
N LEU A 632 0.75 -4.67 23.63
CA LEU A 632 0.31 -4.12 22.33
C LEU A 632 -0.08 -5.23 21.36
N PHE A 633 0.74 -6.30 21.24
CA PHE A 633 0.45 -7.44 20.39
C PHE A 633 -0.84 -8.17 20.79
N ILE A 634 -1.04 -8.42 22.09
CA ILE A 634 -2.27 -9.04 22.62
C ILE A 634 -3.49 -8.16 22.37
N GLY A 635 -3.37 -6.83 22.54
CA GLY A 635 -4.45 -5.89 22.24
C GLY A 635 -4.82 -5.90 20.75
N LEU A 636 -3.82 -5.94 19.86
CA LEU A 636 -4.04 -6.04 18.41
C LEU A 636 -4.65 -7.40 18.01
N SER A 637 -4.29 -8.49 18.68
CA SER A 637 -4.79 -9.84 18.36
C SER A 637 -6.23 -10.07 18.82
N HIS A 638 -6.70 -9.38 19.86
CA HIS A 638 -8.10 -9.46 20.32
C HIS A 638 -9.11 -8.93 19.30
N ASN A 639 -8.68 -8.06 18.39
CA ASN A 639 -9.53 -7.52 17.34
C ASN A 639 -9.57 -8.38 16.05
N ALA A 640 -8.94 -9.58 16.04
CA ALA A 640 -8.97 -10.49 14.90
C ALA A 640 -10.28 -11.31 14.85
N ALA A 641 -10.84 -11.47 13.64
CA ALA A 641 -12.09 -12.20 13.43
C ALA A 641 -12.00 -13.69 13.83
N THR A 642 -13.11 -14.28 14.27
CA THR A 642 -13.21 -15.70 14.66
C THR A 642 -13.26 -16.63 13.44
N PRO A 643 -12.43 -17.70 13.38
CA PRO A 643 -12.37 -18.60 12.21
C PRO A 643 -13.68 -19.30 11.83
N ALA A 644 -14.53 -19.62 12.82
CA ALA A 644 -15.79 -20.35 12.59
C ALA A 644 -16.78 -19.57 11.70
N ALA A 645 -16.92 -18.25 11.94
CA ALA A 645 -17.79 -17.39 11.14
C ALA A 645 -17.24 -17.15 9.73
N PHE A 646 -15.90 -17.14 9.58
CA PHE A 646 -15.25 -16.98 8.29
C PHE A 646 -15.51 -18.17 7.36
N PHE A 647 -15.42 -19.40 7.87
CA PHE A 647 -15.61 -20.63 7.09
C PHE A 647 -17.07 -21.12 6.99
N LYS A 648 -18.04 -20.31 7.46
CA LYS A 648 -19.49 -20.64 7.52
C LYS A 648 -19.81 -21.99 8.14
N LEU A 649 -19.06 -22.37 9.18
CA LEU A 649 -19.23 -23.68 9.81
C LEU A 649 -20.53 -23.73 10.64
N PRO A 650 -21.30 -24.82 10.57
CA PRO A 650 -22.51 -24.99 11.37
C PRO A 650 -22.16 -25.06 12.86
N LEU A 651 -22.67 -24.11 13.64
CA LEU A 651 -22.34 -23.96 15.07
C LEU A 651 -22.68 -25.22 15.89
N GLU A 652 -23.79 -25.88 15.57
CA GLU A 652 -24.27 -27.09 16.25
C GLU A 652 -23.36 -28.31 16.04
N ARG A 653 -22.51 -28.28 15.01
CA ARG A 653 -21.60 -29.37 14.63
C ARG A 653 -20.12 -28.96 14.68
N THR A 654 -19.82 -27.84 15.33
CA THR A 654 -18.45 -27.31 15.42
C THR A 654 -17.93 -27.39 16.86
N VAL A 655 -16.86 -28.16 17.07
CA VAL A 655 -16.13 -28.27 18.32
C VAL A 655 -14.86 -27.41 18.25
N VAL A 656 -14.66 -26.56 19.26
CA VAL A 656 -13.46 -25.72 19.36
C VAL A 656 -12.52 -26.34 20.38
N MET A 657 -11.41 -26.90 19.90
CA MET A 657 -10.34 -27.41 20.75
C MET A 657 -9.34 -26.29 21.03
N GLY A 658 -9.32 -25.84 22.28
CA GLY A 658 -8.44 -24.78 22.74
C GLY A 658 -7.04 -25.28 23.07
N SER A 659 -6.01 -24.56 22.63
CA SER A 659 -4.64 -24.69 23.12
C SER A 659 -4.11 -23.31 23.55
N ARG A 660 -3.23 -23.26 24.54
CA ARG A 660 -2.67 -22.02 25.08
C ARG A 660 -1.25 -21.85 24.58
N ILE A 661 -0.96 -20.67 24.03
CA ILE A 661 0.40 -20.23 23.72
C ILE A 661 0.72 -19.04 24.60
N GLU A 662 1.68 -19.24 25.48
CA GLU A 662 2.33 -18.15 26.18
C GLU A 662 3.23 -17.37 25.20
N ILE A 663 3.41 -16.06 25.40
CA ILE A 663 4.40 -15.24 24.67
C ILE A 663 5.36 -14.58 25.64
#